data_AF-A0AAV9X0P2-F1
#
_entry.id   AF-A0AAV9X0P2-F1
#
_cell.length_a   1.000
_cell.length_b   1.000
_cell.length_c   1.000
_cell.angle_alpha   90.00
_cell.angle_beta   90.00
_cell.angle_gamma   90.00
#
_symmetry.space_group_name_H-M   'P 1'
#
loop_
_entity.id
_entity.type
_entity.pdbx_description
1 polymer ?
#
loop_
_entity_poly.entity_id
_entity_poly.type
_entity_poly.pdbx_seq_one_letter_code
_entity_poly.pdbx_strand_id
1 'polypeptide(L)'
;MRCSCPSLNLLLLLAAASWEPPSSSWFASATPLSFVNGVGEHAQQKPLGIPLRQPEDPVRRKLHGRFLHITDVHPDPFYTRNSSASKEHECHAEKGRAGFWGAENSDCDSPYDLATETFEWIKKNLKDQIDFVVWTGDNARHDNDVNHPRTESQIYDLNKMMVGMMYDVFKKPIPDNDDDPSNDLIVPVIPTLGNNDIMPHNIMLPGPSTTTRTYLDIWRNFVPESQKHIFEHGAYFWVEVIPSKLAVFSLNTLYFFSSNTAVDGCNDPEEPGFQQFTWLKVQLDLMRERGMKAMLMGHVPPARTQNKQSWDDSCWAKYTIWLWNYRDVVVGNIYGHMNLDHFMLLDVHRAQKILADPSTKSKGLSAWEDNMHIEGASSYLGELRELFSKMPEAPEKPKQKKTSPPSSIEKKKKKGDKKKKGDKKKKGDKKKKPKNPKKEHKKYLEKIGGKYAERYISVLVSPSVIPNYFPSLRIIEYNITGLVDNDGYLIEVPQPIMDKREAAPKPPPDPNHPTPPPTGSAPGPAYSPQSLSITGITQYYANLTKLNGWVPKQDESDGEESIEPPSDGDPKKPKKPKKPKKPRQQPLPLEYEIEYATSNDTKGYKMKDLSVRSFVKLADSMRDLDITSMYFSGSDSDDCLEDQLADCIAKGEGGDKKGKKKKGRKHKNHHKKQQKKKDKLWHEFVKRAFVGAADEDEIHKVFS
;
A
#
# COMPACT_ATOMS: atom_id res chain seq x y z
N MET A 1 -23.94 -8.17 65.86
CA MET A 1 -23.09 -7.10 66.41
C MET A 1 -23.09 -5.98 65.38
N ARG A 2 -24.06 -5.06 65.34
CA ARG A 2 -24.31 -3.87 66.17
C ARG A 2 -23.09 -2.94 66.37
N CYS A 3 -23.35 -1.67 66.04
CA CYS A 3 -22.68 -0.41 66.39
C CYS A 3 -21.61 0.08 65.40
N SER A 4 -21.53 1.35 65.02
CA SER A 4 -22.40 2.53 65.18
C SER A 4 -21.85 3.64 64.28
N CYS A 5 -22.74 4.43 63.69
CA CYS A 5 -22.44 5.76 63.16
C CYS A 5 -22.25 6.75 64.35
N PRO A 6 -21.61 7.91 64.13
CA PRO A 6 -22.38 9.12 64.39
C PRO A 6 -22.21 10.21 63.32
N SER A 7 -23.35 10.79 62.99
CA SER A 7 -23.57 12.11 62.42
C SER A 7 -23.41 13.23 63.46
N LEU A 8 -22.99 14.43 63.06
CA LEU A 8 -23.57 15.77 63.41
C LEU A 8 -22.71 16.85 62.69
N ASN A 9 -23.20 17.53 61.65
CA ASN A 9 -24.01 18.76 61.59
C ASN A 9 -23.36 20.08 62.09
N LEU A 10 -23.15 20.97 61.11
CA LEU A 10 -23.49 22.42 61.06
C LEU A 10 -22.64 23.46 61.82
N LEU A 11 -21.97 24.37 61.09
CA LEU A 11 -22.32 25.81 61.05
C LEU A 11 -21.57 26.60 59.95
N LEU A 12 -22.34 27.44 59.24
CA LEU A 12 -21.89 28.54 58.37
C LEU A 12 -21.11 29.61 59.15
N LEU A 13 -20.13 30.25 58.52
CA LEU A 13 -19.90 31.71 58.65
C LEU A 13 -19.09 32.26 57.46
N LEU A 14 -19.64 33.31 56.87
CA LEU A 14 -19.14 34.14 55.78
C LEU A 14 -17.92 34.98 56.22
N ALA A 15 -16.93 35.11 55.34
CA ALA A 15 -16.11 36.33 55.25
C ALA A 15 -15.55 36.45 53.82
N ALA A 16 -15.97 37.52 53.14
CA ALA A 16 -15.50 37.93 51.83
C ALA A 16 -14.12 38.61 51.92
N ALA A 17 -13.24 38.35 50.96
CA ALA A 17 -12.15 39.25 50.62
C ALA A 17 -11.85 39.15 49.11
N SER A 18 -12.16 40.27 48.47
CA SER A 18 -12.01 40.65 47.07
C SER A 18 -10.56 40.91 46.66
N TRP A 19 -10.19 40.56 45.43
CA TRP A 19 -9.11 41.24 44.69
C TRP A 19 -9.52 41.46 43.23
N GLU A 20 -9.58 42.75 42.87
CA GLU A 20 -9.85 43.30 41.54
C GLU A 20 -8.57 43.42 40.70
N PRO A 21 -8.67 43.38 39.36
CA PRO A 21 -7.63 43.86 38.44
C PRO A 21 -7.76 45.39 38.20
N PRO A 22 -6.68 46.12 37.90
CA PRO A 22 -6.75 47.56 37.73
C PRO A 22 -7.28 47.97 36.36
N SER A 23 -8.14 48.98 36.39
CA SER A 23 -8.68 49.71 35.25
C SER A 23 -8.02 51.09 35.11
N SER A 24 -8.00 51.61 33.89
CA SER A 24 -8.16 53.04 33.59
C SER A 24 -8.80 53.09 32.20
N SER A 25 -10.12 53.32 32.06
CA SER A 25 -10.82 54.62 31.87
C SER A 25 -10.09 55.56 30.90
N TRP A 26 -10.74 56.15 29.90
CA TRP A 26 -11.61 57.34 30.04
C TRP A 26 -12.80 57.36 29.06
N PHE A 27 -13.83 58.06 29.53
CA PHE A 27 -15.23 58.17 29.10
C PHE A 27 -15.50 58.99 27.82
N ALA A 28 -16.66 58.75 27.19
CA ALA A 28 -17.84 59.66 27.14
C ALA A 28 -18.68 59.37 25.89
N SER A 29 -19.88 58.81 26.05
CA SER A 29 -21.18 59.52 26.12
C SER A 29 -21.92 59.53 24.78
N ALA A 30 -23.02 58.77 24.74
CA ALA A 30 -24.01 58.81 23.68
C ALA A 30 -25.22 59.63 24.14
N THR A 31 -25.65 60.59 23.33
CA THR A 31 -27.08 60.98 23.20
C THR A 31 -27.36 61.50 21.78
N PRO A 32 -28.57 61.29 21.26
CA PRO A 32 -28.89 61.30 19.83
C PRO A 32 -29.49 62.64 19.38
N LEU A 33 -29.31 63.02 18.10
CA LEU A 33 -30.05 64.14 17.49
C LEU A 33 -30.26 63.93 15.97
N SER A 34 -31.52 63.68 15.64
CA SER A 34 -32.36 64.24 14.56
C SER A 34 -31.79 64.53 13.16
N PHE A 35 -32.47 63.96 12.17
CA PHE A 35 -32.50 64.36 10.77
C PHE A 35 -32.98 65.81 10.57
N VAL A 36 -32.22 66.62 9.82
CA VAL A 36 -32.74 67.72 8.99
C VAL A 36 -31.89 67.84 7.71
N ASN A 37 -32.57 67.98 6.57
CA ASN A 37 -32.04 68.18 5.22
C ASN A 37 -31.24 69.48 5.06
N GLY A 38 -30.16 69.45 4.27
CA GLY A 38 -29.45 70.64 3.78
C GLY A 38 -28.44 70.31 2.68
N VAL A 39 -28.65 70.90 1.51
CA VAL A 39 -27.91 70.73 0.24
C VAL A 39 -26.57 71.48 0.26
N GLY A 40 -25.50 70.94 -0.36
CA GLY A 40 -24.34 71.77 -0.76
C GLY A 40 -22.97 71.09 -0.91
N GLU A 41 -22.66 70.70 -2.15
CA GLU A 41 -21.35 70.76 -2.85
C GLU A 41 -20.05 70.14 -2.28
N HIS A 42 -19.64 69.06 -2.97
CA HIS A 42 -18.29 68.71 -3.46
C HIS A 42 -17.04 69.09 -2.65
N ALA A 43 -16.51 68.09 -1.93
CA ALA A 43 -15.07 67.87 -1.80
C ALA A 43 -14.78 66.36 -1.93
N GLN A 44 -14.15 65.96 -3.04
CA GLN A 44 -13.65 64.60 -3.26
C GLN A 44 -12.56 64.27 -2.24
N GLN A 45 -12.83 63.37 -1.30
CA GLN A 45 -11.78 62.68 -0.55
C GLN A 45 -11.06 61.71 -1.50
N LYS A 46 -9.78 61.99 -1.80
CA LYS A 46 -8.88 61.00 -2.40
C LYS A 46 -8.64 59.88 -1.39
N PRO A 47 -8.94 58.61 -1.69
CA PRO A 47 -8.52 57.52 -0.83
C PRO A 47 -6.99 57.44 -0.83
N LEU A 48 -6.41 57.30 0.36
CA LEU A 48 -5.00 56.96 0.56
C LEU A 48 -4.71 55.65 -0.18
N GLY A 49 -4.02 55.75 -1.33
CA GLY A 49 -3.49 54.61 -2.05
C GLY A 49 -2.35 53.99 -1.25
N ILE A 50 -2.68 53.14 -0.29
CA ILE A 50 -1.75 52.10 0.15
C ILE A 50 -1.65 51.15 -1.05
N PRO A 51 -0.46 50.95 -1.65
CA PRO A 51 -0.32 49.90 -2.64
C PRO A 51 -0.54 48.58 -1.90
N LEU A 52 -1.72 47.99 -2.05
CA LEU A 52 -1.91 46.55 -1.84
C LEU A 52 -0.93 45.89 -2.80
N ARG A 53 0.21 45.44 -2.27
CA ARG A 53 1.14 44.57 -2.99
C ARG A 53 0.29 43.41 -3.49
N GLN A 54 0.23 43.26 -4.81
CA GLN A 54 -0.43 42.12 -5.43
C GLN A 54 0.11 40.85 -4.75
N PRO A 55 -0.73 39.85 -4.41
CA PRO A 55 -0.21 38.56 -3.99
C PRO A 55 0.79 38.15 -5.08
N GLU A 56 2.03 37.93 -4.68
CA GLU A 56 3.08 37.55 -5.61
C GLU A 56 2.57 36.31 -6.37
N ASP A 57 2.67 36.34 -7.70
CA ASP A 57 2.13 35.28 -8.55
C ASP A 57 2.49 33.92 -7.94
N PRO A 58 1.51 33.01 -7.74
CA PRO A 58 1.77 31.73 -7.10
C PRO A 58 2.90 31.06 -7.87
N VAL A 59 3.98 30.71 -7.15
CA VAL A 59 5.16 30.06 -7.72
C VAL A 59 4.67 28.93 -8.63
N ARG A 60 4.78 29.12 -9.95
CA ARG A 60 4.31 28.12 -10.91
C ARG A 60 5.15 26.89 -10.71
N ARG A 61 4.55 25.86 -10.11
CA ARG A 61 5.26 24.63 -9.79
C ARG A 61 5.39 23.78 -11.05
N LYS A 62 6.63 23.51 -11.44
CA LYS A 62 6.94 22.54 -12.49
C LYS A 62 6.65 21.14 -11.96
N LEU A 63 5.89 20.34 -12.72
CA LEU A 63 5.64 18.94 -12.36
C LEU A 63 6.65 18.01 -13.04
N HIS A 64 7.10 17.02 -12.28
CA HIS A 64 8.02 15.99 -12.73
C HIS A 64 7.31 14.68 -13.12
N GLY A 65 6.07 14.47 -12.66
CA GLY A 65 5.35 13.22 -12.78
C GLY A 65 5.88 12.14 -11.85
N ARG A 66 6.42 12.52 -10.69
CA ARG A 66 7.10 11.62 -9.74
C ARG A 66 6.74 11.96 -8.32
N PHE A 67 6.55 10.98 -7.45
CA PHE A 67 6.39 11.21 -6.01
C PHE A 67 7.14 10.16 -5.20
N LEU A 68 7.55 10.55 -3.99
CA LEU A 68 8.24 9.69 -3.04
C LEU A 68 7.21 8.95 -2.17
N HIS A 69 7.42 7.65 -1.98
CA HIS A 69 6.78 6.88 -0.93
C HIS A 69 7.85 6.34 0.04
N ILE A 70 7.70 6.71 1.31
CA ILE A 70 8.54 6.31 2.44
C ILE A 70 7.66 5.87 3.61
N THR A 71 8.11 4.85 4.35
CA THR A 71 7.32 4.23 5.43
C THR A 71 8.21 3.57 6.45
N ASP A 72 7.68 3.38 7.68
CA ASP A 72 8.23 2.49 8.70
C ASP A 72 9.72 2.74 8.95
N VAL A 73 10.03 3.94 9.46
CA VAL A 73 11.42 4.33 9.74
C VAL A 73 11.88 3.80 11.08
N HIS A 74 11.00 3.78 12.08
CA HIS A 74 11.29 3.24 13.41
C HIS A 74 12.66 3.66 14.00
N PRO A 75 12.98 4.97 14.11
CA PRO A 75 14.16 5.42 14.81
C PRO A 75 14.17 4.94 16.27
N ASP A 76 15.23 4.26 16.66
CA ASP A 76 15.45 3.74 18.00
C ASP A 76 16.61 4.47 18.72
N PRO A 77 16.32 5.22 19.80
CA PRO A 77 17.34 5.88 20.60
C PRO A 77 18.23 4.93 21.42
N PHE A 78 17.84 3.66 21.59
CA PHE A 78 18.59 2.69 22.38
C PHE A 78 19.51 1.80 21.53
N TYR A 79 19.49 1.96 20.20
CA TYR A 79 20.30 1.17 19.28
C TYR A 79 21.78 1.27 19.63
N THR A 80 22.38 0.12 19.91
CA THR A 80 23.80 0.02 20.26
C THR A 80 24.57 -0.71 19.17
N ARG A 81 25.71 -0.15 18.73
CA ARG A 81 26.54 -0.82 17.72
C ARG A 81 27.25 -2.03 18.31
N ASN A 82 27.42 -3.08 17.50
CA ASN A 82 27.99 -4.37 17.91
C ASN A 82 27.24 -5.02 19.08
N SER A 83 25.95 -4.73 19.25
CA SER A 83 25.05 -5.46 20.15
C SER A 83 24.46 -6.71 19.48
N SER A 84 23.79 -7.54 20.26
CA SER A 84 23.06 -8.72 19.78
C SER A 84 21.83 -8.31 18.99
N ALA A 85 21.70 -8.83 17.77
CA ALA A 85 20.52 -8.62 16.91
C ALA A 85 19.51 -9.78 17.05
N SER A 86 19.55 -10.47 18.20
CA SER A 86 18.59 -11.52 18.57
C SER A 86 17.29 -10.91 19.09
N LYS A 87 16.20 -11.67 18.99
CA LYS A 87 14.88 -11.24 19.48
C LYS A 87 14.81 -10.91 20.97
N GLU A 88 15.78 -11.37 21.77
CA GLU A 88 15.79 -11.18 23.23
C GLU A 88 16.49 -9.88 23.64
N HIS A 89 17.16 -9.24 22.69
CA HIS A 89 18.09 -8.14 22.95
C HIS A 89 17.93 -6.95 22.00
N GLU A 90 17.21 -7.09 20.88
CA GLU A 90 16.75 -6.02 19.97
C GLU A 90 17.79 -4.92 19.67
N CYS A 91 19.06 -5.31 19.56
CA CYS A 91 20.19 -4.38 19.41
C CYS A 91 20.47 -3.42 20.60
N HIS A 92 19.92 -3.65 21.78
CA HIS A 92 20.14 -2.88 23.01
C HIS A 92 21.15 -3.52 23.99
N ALA A 93 21.41 -4.83 23.90
CA ALA A 93 22.22 -5.57 24.88
C ALA A 93 23.63 -6.00 24.39
N GLU A 94 24.21 -7.04 24.99
CA GLU A 94 25.62 -7.50 24.87
C GLU A 94 26.17 -7.67 23.43
N LYS A 95 27.44 -8.04 23.30
CA LYS A 95 28.15 -8.17 22.02
C LYS A 95 27.44 -9.07 20.99
N GLY A 96 27.19 -8.53 19.80
CA GLY A 96 26.69 -9.26 18.64
C GLY A 96 26.99 -8.58 17.31
N ARG A 97 26.19 -8.90 16.29
CA ARG A 97 26.42 -8.50 14.90
C ARG A 97 25.88 -7.11 14.51
N ALA A 98 25.26 -6.36 15.42
CA ALA A 98 24.61 -5.11 15.07
C ALA A 98 25.54 -4.13 14.33
N GLY A 99 25.06 -3.62 13.19
CA GLY A 99 25.79 -2.75 12.28
C GLY A 99 26.01 -1.34 12.79
N PHE A 100 26.54 -0.48 11.93
CA PHE A 100 26.59 0.97 12.16
C PHE A 100 25.28 1.55 11.63
N TRP A 101 24.90 1.13 10.42
CA TRP A 101 23.70 1.54 9.71
C TRP A 101 22.46 0.69 10.05
N GLY A 102 22.52 -0.18 11.05
CA GLY A 102 21.45 -1.15 11.34
C GLY A 102 21.88 -2.58 11.10
N ALA A 103 20.98 -3.52 11.38
CA ALA A 103 21.21 -4.96 11.25
C ALA A 103 20.11 -5.59 10.39
N GLU A 104 20.44 -5.94 9.15
CA GLU A 104 19.51 -6.62 8.23
C GLU A 104 19.11 -8.02 8.75
N ASN A 105 17.91 -8.48 8.37
CA ASN A 105 17.34 -9.76 8.79
C ASN A 105 17.31 -9.91 10.32
N SER A 106 16.91 -8.86 11.03
CA SER A 106 16.77 -8.84 12.49
C SER A 106 15.50 -8.12 12.92
N ASP A 107 15.20 -8.17 14.22
CA ASP A 107 14.10 -7.40 14.84
C ASP A 107 14.57 -6.05 15.38
N CYS A 108 15.76 -5.59 14.96
CA CYS A 108 16.27 -4.31 15.39
C CYS A 108 15.63 -3.17 14.63
N ASP A 109 15.28 -2.13 15.37
CA ASP A 109 14.83 -0.86 14.83
C ASP A 109 15.98 -0.03 14.24
N SER A 110 15.66 1.09 13.59
CA SER A 110 16.65 1.91 12.89
C SER A 110 17.52 2.71 13.85
N PRO A 111 18.86 2.66 13.73
CA PRO A 111 19.72 3.64 14.39
C PRO A 111 19.37 5.06 13.93
N TYR A 112 19.53 6.05 14.81
CA TYR A 112 19.36 7.47 14.43
C TYR A 112 20.26 7.91 13.28
N ASP A 113 21.46 7.33 13.18
CA ASP A 113 22.37 7.58 12.07
C ASP A 113 21.74 7.15 10.72
N LEU A 114 21.09 5.98 10.66
CA LEU A 114 20.40 5.52 9.45
C LEU A 114 19.26 6.48 9.10
N ALA A 115 18.38 6.78 10.06
CA ALA A 115 17.25 7.66 9.83
C ALA A 115 17.69 9.04 9.31
N THR A 116 18.65 9.68 9.98
CA THR A 116 19.14 11.02 9.64
C THR A 116 19.77 11.05 8.25
N GLU A 117 20.66 10.10 7.96
CA GLU A 117 21.36 10.05 6.67
C GLU A 117 20.43 9.66 5.51
N THR A 118 19.36 8.88 5.77
CA THR A 118 18.31 8.64 4.77
C THR A 118 17.65 9.96 4.33
N PHE A 119 17.32 10.87 5.27
CA PHE A 119 16.72 12.16 4.93
C PHE A 119 17.71 13.11 4.25
N GLU A 120 18.98 13.12 4.66
CA GLU A 120 20.03 13.88 3.95
C GLU A 120 20.24 13.36 2.53
N TRP A 121 20.21 12.04 2.32
CA TRP A 121 20.27 11.44 0.99
C TRP A 121 19.05 11.85 0.14
N ILE A 122 17.83 11.83 0.70
CA ILE A 122 16.61 12.29 0.01
C ILE A 122 16.74 13.77 -0.39
N LYS A 123 17.20 14.62 0.52
CA LYS A 123 17.41 16.05 0.29
C LYS A 123 18.37 16.32 -0.87
N LYS A 124 19.48 15.58 -0.92
CA LYS A 124 20.51 15.73 -1.95
C LYS A 124 20.09 15.18 -3.31
N ASN A 125 19.34 14.08 -3.34
CA ASN A 125 19.13 13.32 -4.58
C ASN A 125 17.72 13.42 -5.17
N LEU A 126 16.69 13.68 -4.34
CA LEU A 126 15.29 13.53 -4.73
C LEU A 126 14.44 14.79 -4.59
N LYS A 127 14.74 15.69 -3.63
CA LYS A 127 13.91 16.85 -3.29
C LYS A 127 13.39 17.62 -4.50
N ASP A 128 14.28 17.94 -5.44
CA ASP A 128 13.97 18.79 -6.60
C ASP A 128 13.45 18.01 -7.82
N GLN A 129 13.11 16.73 -7.65
CA GLN A 129 12.67 15.84 -8.73
C GLN A 129 11.31 15.18 -8.44
N ILE A 130 10.62 15.60 -7.38
CA ILE A 130 9.35 15.02 -6.94
C ILE A 130 8.27 16.07 -6.68
N ASP A 131 7.03 15.64 -6.88
CA ASP A 131 5.83 16.47 -6.84
C ASP A 131 5.10 16.40 -5.49
N PHE A 132 5.26 15.32 -4.72
CA PHE A 132 4.74 15.21 -3.35
C PHE A 132 5.39 14.00 -2.65
N VAL A 133 5.13 13.85 -1.36
CA VAL A 133 5.58 12.74 -0.53
C VAL A 133 4.40 12.06 0.13
N VAL A 134 4.32 10.75 -0.03
CA VAL A 134 3.41 9.85 0.69
C VAL A 134 4.23 9.24 1.82
N TRP A 135 3.87 9.54 3.08
CA TRP A 135 4.56 9.04 4.26
C TRP A 135 3.60 8.17 5.07
N THR A 136 3.75 6.85 4.99
CA THR A 136 2.76 5.89 5.54
C THR A 136 2.96 5.53 7.02
N GLY A 137 3.55 6.41 7.84
CA GLY A 137 3.60 6.27 9.30
C GLY A 137 4.62 5.27 9.84
N ASP A 138 4.45 4.91 11.11
CA ASP A 138 5.31 4.03 11.92
C ASP A 138 6.70 4.65 12.19
N ASN A 139 6.66 5.66 13.05
CA ASN A 139 7.79 6.50 13.43
C ASN A 139 8.36 6.13 14.79
N ALA A 140 7.54 5.62 15.70
CA ALA A 140 8.04 5.18 16.99
C ALA A 140 8.52 3.73 16.91
N ARG A 141 9.70 3.45 17.49
CA ARG A 141 10.26 2.10 17.61
C ARG A 141 9.25 1.07 18.14
N HIS A 142 9.50 -0.21 17.90
CA HIS A 142 8.72 -1.30 18.45
C HIS A 142 8.85 -1.38 19.98
N ASP A 143 7.80 -1.89 20.63
CA ASP A 143 7.74 -2.08 22.08
C ASP A 143 8.09 -3.52 22.49
N ASN A 144 9.17 -4.06 21.91
CA ASN A 144 9.56 -5.46 22.10
C ASN A 144 10.54 -5.64 23.28
N ASP A 145 11.34 -4.62 23.61
CA ASP A 145 12.30 -4.69 24.72
C ASP A 145 11.65 -4.37 26.08
N VAL A 146 11.49 -5.41 26.90
CA VAL A 146 10.95 -5.32 28.26
C VAL A 146 11.82 -4.48 29.22
N ASN A 147 13.11 -4.31 28.94
CA ASN A 147 14.03 -3.51 29.76
C ASN A 147 13.93 -2.02 29.43
N HIS A 148 13.52 -1.71 28.21
CA HIS A 148 13.27 -0.35 27.73
C HIS A 148 11.83 -0.27 27.21
N PRO A 149 10.82 -0.31 28.09
CA PRO A 149 9.43 -0.21 27.66
C PRO A 149 9.18 1.15 27.03
N ARG A 150 8.40 1.16 25.95
CA ARG A 150 8.06 2.37 25.22
C ARG A 150 7.03 3.18 26.00
N THR A 151 7.21 4.49 26.00
CA THR A 151 6.29 5.42 26.67
C THR A 151 5.57 6.28 25.65
N GLU A 152 4.41 6.83 26.03
CA GLU A 152 3.66 7.76 25.17
C GLU A 152 4.48 9.02 24.82
N SER A 153 5.25 9.56 25.78
CA SER A 153 6.15 10.70 25.51
C SER A 153 7.19 10.35 24.45
N GLN A 154 7.80 9.16 24.56
CA GLN A 154 8.79 8.71 23.58
C GLN A 154 8.17 8.60 22.18
N ILE A 155 6.94 8.10 22.06
CA ILE A 155 6.23 8.03 20.77
C ILE A 155 6.07 9.42 20.16
N TYR A 156 5.61 10.40 20.95
CA TYR A 156 5.43 11.76 20.47
C TYR A 156 6.75 12.45 20.14
N ASP A 157 7.82 12.20 20.90
CA ASP A 157 9.14 12.78 20.64
C ASP A 157 9.77 12.21 19.36
N LEU A 158 9.64 10.90 19.11
CA LEU A 158 10.06 10.29 17.83
C LEU A 158 9.24 10.82 16.66
N ASN A 159 7.92 11.00 16.83
CA ASN A 159 7.08 11.61 15.81
C ASN A 159 7.50 13.05 15.51
N LYS A 160 7.79 13.88 16.53
CA LYS A 160 8.32 15.24 16.33
C LYS A 160 9.67 15.23 15.62
N MET A 161 10.55 14.28 15.94
CA MET A 161 11.85 14.12 15.26
C MET A 161 11.65 13.84 13.77
N MET A 162 10.78 12.89 13.43
CA MET A 162 10.46 12.55 12.04
C MET A 162 9.82 13.71 11.28
N VAL A 163 8.89 14.44 11.93
CA VAL A 163 8.31 15.68 11.40
C VAL A 163 9.38 16.72 11.12
N GLY A 164 10.33 16.91 12.05
CA GLY A 164 11.45 17.84 11.88
C GLY A 164 12.28 17.50 10.65
N MET A 165 12.66 16.23 10.48
CA MET A 165 13.40 15.77 9.31
C MET A 165 12.62 15.97 8.00
N MET A 166 11.33 15.60 7.97
CA MET A 166 10.47 15.83 6.80
C MET A 166 10.37 17.32 6.44
N TYR A 167 10.12 18.16 7.44
CA TYR A 167 9.99 19.61 7.26
C TYR A 167 11.32 20.21 6.77
N ASP A 168 12.45 19.82 7.35
CA ASP A 168 13.77 20.34 6.95
C ASP A 168 14.15 19.98 5.51
N VAL A 169 13.75 18.81 5.03
CA VAL A 169 13.94 18.42 3.64
C VAL A 169 13.05 19.25 2.71
N PHE A 170 11.76 19.38 3.01
CA PHE A 170 10.77 19.88 2.05
C PHE A 170 10.28 21.33 2.25
N LYS A 171 10.75 22.02 3.29
CA LYS A 171 10.44 23.45 3.52
C LYS A 171 10.97 24.35 2.40
N LYS A 172 10.25 25.46 2.20
CA LYS A 172 10.66 26.60 1.38
C LYS A 172 11.87 27.29 2.03
N PRO A 173 12.74 27.95 1.23
CA PRO A 173 13.59 29.01 1.75
C PRO A 173 12.65 30.12 2.22
N ILE A 174 12.44 30.24 3.52
CA ILE A 174 11.49 31.20 4.12
C ILE A 174 12.09 32.61 3.99
N PRO A 175 11.42 33.58 3.34
CA PRO A 175 11.69 35.01 3.54
C PRO A 175 11.18 35.43 4.92
N ASP A 176 11.86 36.35 5.61
CA ASP A 176 11.61 36.77 7.00
C ASP A 176 10.17 37.25 7.36
N ASN A 177 9.22 37.30 6.42
CA ASN A 177 7.87 37.88 6.57
C ASN A 177 6.71 36.94 6.16
N ASP A 178 6.90 35.62 6.04
CA ASP A 178 5.79 34.67 5.82
C ASP A 178 5.28 34.13 7.17
N ASP A 179 4.12 34.63 7.61
CA ASP A 179 3.47 34.25 8.86
C ASP A 179 2.45 33.09 8.69
N ASP A 180 2.30 32.51 7.49
CA ASP A 180 1.35 31.42 7.23
C ASP A 180 2.03 30.02 7.28
N PRO A 181 1.97 29.31 8.43
CA PRO A 181 2.59 28.00 8.58
C PRO A 181 1.96 26.92 7.67
N SER A 182 0.81 27.20 7.06
CA SER A 182 0.13 26.26 6.17
C SER A 182 0.70 26.23 4.75
N ASN A 183 1.62 27.13 4.42
CA ASN A 183 2.23 27.25 3.10
C ASN A 183 3.76 27.09 3.11
N ASP A 184 4.33 26.51 4.16
CA ASP A 184 5.79 26.44 4.32
C ASP A 184 6.50 25.42 3.42
N LEU A 185 5.76 24.53 2.75
CA LEU A 185 6.34 23.40 2.02
C LEU A 185 6.44 23.67 0.50
N ILE A 186 7.60 23.39 -0.09
CA ILE A 186 7.76 23.35 -1.56
C ILE A 186 7.09 22.09 -2.10
N VAL A 187 7.29 20.98 -1.39
CA VAL A 187 6.78 19.66 -1.74
C VAL A 187 5.77 19.25 -0.66
N PRO A 188 4.49 19.08 -0.99
CA PRO A 188 3.49 18.58 -0.04
C PRO A 188 3.89 17.22 0.52
N VAL A 189 3.81 17.08 1.84
CA VAL A 189 4.07 15.83 2.56
C VAL A 189 2.77 15.39 3.22
N ILE A 190 2.34 14.16 2.98
CA ILE A 190 1.07 13.61 3.47
C ILE A 190 1.39 12.46 4.43
N PRO A 191 1.37 12.70 5.75
CA PRO A 191 1.50 11.66 6.76
C PRO A 191 0.21 10.84 6.95
N THR A 192 0.36 9.64 7.49
CA THR A 192 -0.71 8.84 8.12
C THR A 192 -0.19 8.23 9.43
N LEU A 193 -1.10 7.89 10.35
CA LEU A 193 -0.74 7.20 11.59
C LEU A 193 -0.42 5.73 11.30
N GLY A 194 0.68 5.26 11.86
CA GLY A 194 0.99 3.84 11.98
C GLY A 194 0.53 3.23 13.30
N ASN A 195 0.55 1.90 13.41
CA ASN A 195 0.09 1.20 14.61
C ASN A 195 1.08 1.33 15.78
N ASN A 196 2.35 1.61 15.49
CA ASN A 196 3.34 1.95 16.48
C ASN A 196 3.28 3.43 16.91
N ASP A 197 2.61 4.31 16.16
CA ASP A 197 2.50 5.73 16.51
C ASP A 197 1.49 6.02 17.64
N ILE A 198 0.88 5.00 18.21
CA ILE A 198 -0.13 5.14 19.26
C ILE A 198 0.20 4.28 20.47
N MET A 199 -0.36 4.67 21.62
CA MET A 199 -0.29 3.94 22.87
C MET A 199 -1.71 3.78 23.45
N PRO A 200 -2.15 2.58 23.84
CA PRO A 200 -1.46 1.28 23.71
C PRO A 200 -1.21 0.86 22.25
N HIS A 201 -0.19 0.03 22.02
CA HIS A 201 0.14 -0.49 20.68
C HIS A 201 -1.10 -1.08 19.99
N ASN A 202 -1.34 -0.74 18.73
CA ASN A 202 -2.51 -1.11 17.91
C ASN A 202 -3.88 -0.53 18.34
N ILE A 203 -4.02 0.01 19.55
CA ILE A 203 -5.32 0.40 20.11
C ILE A 203 -5.59 1.90 19.88
N MET A 204 -6.18 2.24 18.72
CA MET A 204 -6.63 3.60 18.43
C MET A 204 -8.08 3.77 18.88
N LEU A 205 -8.30 4.61 19.90
CA LEU A 205 -9.64 4.98 20.35
C LEU A 205 -10.34 5.91 19.33
N PRO A 206 -11.69 5.92 19.28
CA PRO A 206 -12.45 6.90 18.50
C PRO A 206 -12.07 8.35 18.88
N GLY A 207 -11.93 9.21 17.88
CA GLY A 207 -11.78 10.65 18.08
C GLY A 207 -13.15 11.34 18.27
N PRO A 208 -13.17 12.60 18.72
CA PRO A 208 -12.02 13.42 19.10
C PRO A 208 -11.44 13.00 20.46
N SER A 209 -10.11 12.87 20.51
CA SER A 209 -9.35 12.42 21.69
C SER A 209 -8.10 13.27 21.92
N THR A 210 -7.47 13.11 23.09
CA THR A 210 -6.17 13.74 23.38
C THR A 210 -5.13 13.34 22.32
N THR A 211 -5.09 12.07 21.92
CA THR A 211 -4.18 11.57 20.88
C THR A 211 -4.38 12.30 19.55
N THR A 212 -5.63 12.44 19.07
CA THR A 212 -5.90 13.16 17.81
C THR A 212 -5.52 14.64 17.88
N ARG A 213 -5.71 15.30 19.04
CA ARG A 213 -5.32 16.70 19.23
C ARG A 213 -3.81 16.88 19.28
N THR A 214 -3.11 15.98 19.97
CA THR A 214 -1.65 15.98 20.03
C THR A 214 -1.05 15.80 18.64
N TYR A 215 -1.57 14.85 17.86
CA TYR A 215 -1.11 14.66 16.48
C TYR A 215 -1.45 15.84 15.57
N LEU A 216 -2.59 16.50 15.77
CA LEU A 216 -2.92 17.71 15.03
C LEU A 216 -1.89 18.83 15.28
N ASP A 217 -1.40 18.97 16.52
CA ASP A 217 -0.34 19.92 16.86
C ASP A 217 1.01 19.52 16.25
N ILE A 218 1.39 18.23 16.37
CA ILE A 218 2.62 17.69 15.78
C ILE A 218 2.61 17.84 14.24
N TRP A 219 1.46 17.67 13.58
CA TRP A 219 1.31 17.73 12.13
C TRP A 219 0.71 19.04 11.61
N ARG A 220 0.75 20.12 12.41
CA ARG A 220 0.12 21.41 12.06
C ARG A 220 0.56 21.98 10.71
N ASN A 221 1.79 21.67 10.26
CA ASN A 221 2.36 22.12 8.98
C ASN A 221 2.00 21.21 7.79
N PHE A 222 1.44 20.01 8.03
CA PHE A 222 1.10 19.03 7.00
C PHE A 222 -0.41 18.89 6.79
N VAL A 223 -1.22 19.18 7.82
CA VAL A 223 -2.68 19.11 7.76
C VAL A 223 -3.24 20.47 7.32
N PRO A 224 -3.92 20.56 6.17
CA PRO A 224 -4.52 21.82 5.71
C PRO A 224 -5.55 22.35 6.71
N GLU A 225 -5.67 23.68 6.81
CA GLU A 225 -6.62 24.33 7.74
C GLU A 225 -8.05 23.80 7.58
N SER A 226 -8.51 23.65 6.34
CA SER A 226 -9.85 23.13 6.01
C SER A 226 -10.09 21.68 6.45
N GLN A 227 -9.04 20.95 6.82
CA GLN A 227 -9.08 19.57 7.26
C GLN A 227 -8.84 19.38 8.76
N LYS A 228 -8.47 20.43 9.51
CA LYS A 228 -8.12 20.28 10.94
C LYS A 228 -9.26 19.70 11.78
N HIS A 229 -10.49 20.15 11.53
CA HIS A 229 -11.66 19.65 12.25
C HIS A 229 -11.93 18.15 11.97
N ILE A 230 -11.83 17.71 10.72
CA ILE A 230 -12.04 16.29 10.40
C ILE A 230 -10.87 15.43 10.90
N PHE A 231 -9.66 15.98 10.89
CA PHE A 231 -8.50 15.34 11.47
C PHE A 231 -8.69 15.13 12.98
N GLU A 232 -9.17 16.13 13.72
CA GLU A 232 -9.43 15.97 15.15
C GLU A 232 -10.47 14.86 15.41
N HIS A 233 -11.46 14.71 14.54
CA HIS A 233 -12.49 13.67 14.67
C HIS A 233 -11.98 12.24 14.50
N GLY A 234 -10.93 11.98 13.74
CA GLY A 234 -10.50 10.59 13.51
C GLY A 234 -9.11 10.38 12.92
N ALA A 235 -8.27 11.41 12.89
CA ALA A 235 -6.92 11.42 12.32
C ALA A 235 -6.84 10.98 10.86
N TYR A 236 -7.85 11.33 10.06
CA TYR A 236 -7.87 11.15 8.60
C TYR A 236 -8.20 12.49 7.91
N PHE A 237 -7.63 12.71 6.75
CA PHE A 237 -7.75 13.95 5.99
C PHE A 237 -7.33 13.75 4.53
N TRP A 238 -7.45 14.79 3.70
CA TRP A 238 -6.87 14.79 2.35
C TRP A 238 -6.08 16.06 2.06
N VAL A 239 -5.15 15.99 1.11
CA VAL A 239 -4.38 17.13 0.60
C VAL A 239 -4.47 17.17 -0.92
N GLU A 240 -4.80 18.34 -1.48
CA GLU A 240 -4.69 18.58 -2.92
C GLU A 240 -3.21 18.72 -3.33
N VAL A 241 -2.59 17.59 -3.69
CA VAL A 241 -1.18 17.55 -4.11
C VAL A 241 -0.94 18.15 -5.50
N ILE A 242 -1.97 18.09 -6.35
CA ILE A 242 -2.01 18.82 -7.61
C ILE A 242 -3.32 19.60 -7.61
N PRO A 243 -3.27 20.94 -7.46
CA PRO A 243 -4.44 21.78 -7.30
C PRO A 243 -5.51 21.47 -8.35
N SER A 244 -6.74 21.19 -7.89
CA SER A 244 -7.90 20.90 -8.76
C SER A 244 -7.76 19.70 -9.72
N LYS A 245 -6.75 18.83 -9.52
CA LYS A 245 -6.52 17.64 -10.37
C LYS A 245 -6.40 16.35 -9.56
N LEU A 246 -5.59 16.35 -8.50
CA LEU A 246 -5.30 15.17 -7.69
C LEU A 246 -5.27 15.52 -6.20
N ALA A 247 -6.02 14.76 -5.41
CA ALA A 247 -5.93 14.75 -3.96
C ALA A 247 -5.44 13.40 -3.44
N VAL A 248 -4.62 13.43 -2.39
CA VAL A 248 -4.18 12.24 -1.64
C VAL A 248 -4.94 12.18 -0.33
N PHE A 249 -5.59 11.06 -0.06
CA PHE A 249 -6.37 10.81 1.14
C PHE A 249 -5.56 9.96 2.12
N SER A 250 -5.27 10.53 3.28
CA SER A 250 -4.68 9.83 4.42
C SER A 250 -5.78 9.19 5.25
N LEU A 251 -5.89 7.86 5.17
CA LEU A 251 -6.86 7.07 5.92
C LEU A 251 -6.25 6.59 7.23
N ASN A 252 -6.98 6.77 8.34
CA ASN A 252 -6.62 6.12 9.59
C ASN A 252 -7.08 4.65 9.55
N THR A 253 -6.21 3.79 9.05
CA THR A 253 -6.47 2.34 8.89
C THR A 253 -6.54 1.59 10.22
N LEU A 254 -6.18 2.20 11.35
CA LEU A 254 -6.31 1.58 12.67
C LEU A 254 -7.78 1.38 13.07
N TYR A 255 -8.70 2.15 12.50
CA TYR A 255 -10.14 1.90 12.66
C TYR A 255 -10.67 0.74 11.82
N PHE A 256 -9.85 0.19 10.93
CA PHE A 256 -10.17 -1.03 10.18
C PHE A 256 -9.39 -2.23 10.71
N PHE A 257 -8.36 -1.99 11.52
CA PHE A 257 -7.35 -2.96 11.90
C PHE A 257 -7.94 -4.00 12.86
N SER A 258 -7.81 -5.28 12.52
CA SER A 258 -8.39 -6.37 13.33
C SER A 258 -7.76 -6.52 14.71
N SER A 259 -6.52 -6.05 14.87
CA SER A 259 -5.81 -6.06 16.15
C SER A 259 -6.16 -4.86 17.04
N ASN A 260 -6.93 -3.90 16.53
CA ASN A 260 -7.46 -2.82 17.36
C ASN A 260 -8.73 -3.31 18.08
N THR A 261 -8.58 -3.69 19.34
CA THR A 261 -9.70 -4.19 20.17
C THR A 261 -10.67 -3.09 20.62
N ALA A 262 -10.39 -1.82 20.34
CA ALA A 262 -11.29 -0.71 20.65
C ALA A 262 -12.32 -0.41 19.55
N VAL A 263 -12.32 -1.17 18.45
CA VAL A 263 -13.29 -1.04 17.35
C VAL A 263 -13.89 -2.39 16.99
N ASP A 264 -15.14 -2.39 16.51
CA ASP A 264 -15.87 -3.59 16.10
C ASP A 264 -16.36 -3.50 14.63
N GLY A 265 -15.39 -3.32 13.73
CA GLY A 265 -15.62 -3.33 12.30
C GLY A 265 -16.30 -2.06 11.76
N CYS A 266 -17.07 -2.22 10.68
CA CYS A 266 -17.55 -1.11 9.84
C CYS A 266 -19.04 -1.20 9.46
N ASN A 267 -19.81 -1.99 10.22
CA ASN A 267 -21.24 -2.20 10.02
C ASN A 267 -22.10 -1.25 10.85
N ASP A 268 -21.68 -0.92 12.07
CA ASP A 268 -22.45 -0.06 12.98
C ASP A 268 -22.13 1.43 12.72
N PRO A 269 -23.13 2.32 12.57
CA PRO A 269 -22.92 3.75 12.45
C PRO A 269 -22.13 4.43 13.58
N GLU A 270 -22.13 3.86 14.78
CA GLU A 270 -21.39 4.40 15.94
C GLU A 270 -19.89 4.09 15.85
N GLU A 271 -19.49 3.08 15.07
CA GLU A 271 -18.09 2.69 14.92
C GLU A 271 -17.30 3.72 14.09
N PRO A 272 -16.07 4.08 14.52
CA PRO A 272 -15.25 5.06 13.81
C PRO A 272 -14.90 4.60 12.39
N GLY A 273 -14.80 3.29 12.15
CA GLY A 273 -14.62 2.73 10.81
C GLY A 273 -15.79 3.07 9.88
N PHE A 274 -17.03 2.96 10.35
CA PHE A 274 -18.21 3.36 9.58
C PHE A 274 -18.23 4.86 9.29
N GLN A 275 -17.89 5.68 10.29
CA GLN A 275 -17.85 7.14 10.15
C GLN A 275 -16.80 7.58 9.13
N GLN A 276 -15.60 6.97 9.16
CA GLN A 276 -14.56 7.23 8.16
C GLN A 276 -15.03 6.85 6.75
N PHE A 277 -15.74 5.74 6.57
CA PHE A 277 -16.33 5.38 5.27
C PHE A 277 -17.38 6.37 4.78
N THR A 278 -18.19 6.91 5.70
CA THR A 278 -19.21 7.91 5.38
C THR A 278 -18.55 9.21 4.91
N TRP A 279 -17.52 9.66 5.63
CA TRP A 279 -16.69 10.78 5.21
C TRP A 279 -16.05 10.53 3.84
N LEU A 280 -15.39 9.38 3.65
CA LEU A 280 -14.71 9.03 2.42
C LEU A 280 -15.65 9.04 1.21
N LYS A 281 -16.86 8.50 1.37
CA LYS A 281 -17.91 8.53 0.34
C LYS A 281 -18.24 9.97 -0.07
N VAL A 282 -18.54 10.83 0.91
CA VAL A 282 -18.88 12.24 0.65
C VAL A 282 -17.75 12.95 -0.08
N GLN A 283 -16.51 12.77 0.37
CA GLN A 283 -15.36 13.40 -0.27
C GLN A 283 -15.12 12.87 -1.69
N LEU A 284 -15.23 11.57 -1.93
CA LEU A 284 -15.05 11.00 -3.28
C LEU A 284 -16.16 11.41 -4.24
N ASP A 285 -17.40 11.60 -3.77
CA ASP A 285 -18.47 12.19 -4.56
C ASP A 285 -18.13 13.64 -4.96
N LEU A 286 -17.64 14.46 -4.02
CA LEU A 286 -17.18 15.82 -4.33
C LEU A 286 -16.01 15.82 -5.32
N MET A 287 -15.07 14.89 -5.20
CA MET A 287 -13.97 14.75 -6.19
C MET A 287 -14.51 14.39 -7.57
N ARG A 288 -15.51 13.49 -7.65
CA ARG A 288 -16.17 13.13 -8.90
C ARG A 288 -16.87 14.33 -9.52
N GLU A 289 -17.61 15.11 -8.74
CA GLU A 289 -18.32 16.31 -9.20
C GLU A 289 -17.37 17.39 -9.72
N ARG A 290 -16.22 17.57 -9.05
CA ARG A 290 -15.16 18.48 -9.46
C ARG A 290 -14.31 17.96 -10.63
N GLY A 291 -14.52 16.72 -11.06
CA GLY A 291 -13.69 16.05 -12.08
C GLY A 291 -12.26 15.74 -11.62
N MET A 292 -12.01 15.76 -10.31
CA MET A 292 -10.74 15.46 -9.67
C MET A 292 -10.52 13.96 -9.50
N LYS A 293 -9.27 13.58 -9.27
CA LYS A 293 -8.86 12.21 -8.96
C LYS A 293 -8.39 12.10 -7.52
N ALA A 294 -8.50 10.89 -6.98
CA ALA A 294 -8.12 10.59 -5.61
C ALA A 294 -7.09 9.45 -5.57
N MET A 295 -6.07 9.59 -4.76
CA MET A 295 -5.18 8.50 -4.36
C MET A 295 -5.43 8.21 -2.89
N LEU A 296 -5.53 6.93 -2.52
CA LEU A 296 -5.77 6.55 -1.14
C LEU A 296 -4.47 5.98 -0.54
N MET A 297 -4.16 6.41 0.68
CA MET A 297 -3.05 5.88 1.44
C MET A 297 -3.47 5.56 2.87
N GLY A 298 -2.70 4.69 3.52
CA GLY A 298 -2.83 4.38 4.94
C GLY A 298 -1.64 3.57 5.40
N HIS A 299 -1.59 3.18 6.67
CA HIS A 299 -0.48 2.40 7.18
C HIS A 299 -0.71 0.89 6.97
N VAL A 300 -1.70 0.31 7.66
CA VAL A 300 -1.99 -1.12 7.62
C VAL A 300 -2.73 -1.46 6.31
N PRO A 301 -2.18 -2.31 5.44
CA PRO A 301 -2.85 -2.69 4.20
C PRO A 301 -4.03 -3.65 4.43
N PRO A 302 -4.99 -3.71 3.50
CA PRO A 302 -6.12 -4.66 3.53
C PRO A 302 -5.70 -6.10 3.17
N ALA A 303 -4.62 -6.61 3.77
CA ALA A 303 -4.11 -7.96 3.55
C ALA A 303 -5.11 -9.00 4.08
N ARG A 304 -5.45 -9.97 3.23
CA ARG A 304 -6.44 -11.00 3.56
C ARG A 304 -6.14 -12.35 2.90
N THR A 305 -5.52 -13.24 3.65
CA THR A 305 -5.25 -14.64 3.29
C THR A 305 -5.98 -15.60 4.24
N GLN A 306 -5.51 -16.84 4.40
CA GLN A 306 -6.10 -17.80 5.33
C GLN A 306 -5.60 -17.52 6.76
N ASN A 307 -4.31 -17.23 6.91
CA ASN A 307 -3.65 -17.00 8.20
C ASN A 307 -3.29 -15.53 8.48
N LYS A 308 -3.50 -14.61 7.53
CA LYS A 308 -3.37 -13.16 7.77
C LYS A 308 -4.69 -12.48 7.42
N GLN A 309 -5.24 -11.78 8.39
CA GLN A 309 -6.35 -10.87 8.19
C GLN A 309 -5.96 -9.57 8.88
N SER A 310 -5.60 -8.56 8.10
CA SER A 310 -5.23 -7.26 8.66
C SER A 310 -6.45 -6.44 9.03
N TRP A 311 -7.51 -6.48 8.24
CA TRP A 311 -8.72 -5.68 8.52
C TRP A 311 -9.88 -6.57 8.95
N ASP A 312 -10.81 -6.02 9.74
CA ASP A 312 -12.10 -6.67 9.94
C ASP A 312 -12.79 -6.95 8.58
N ASP A 313 -13.46 -8.10 8.49
CA ASP A 313 -14.07 -8.58 7.24
C ASP A 313 -15.13 -7.59 6.70
N SER A 314 -15.86 -6.91 7.60
CA SER A 314 -16.84 -5.90 7.20
C SER A 314 -16.16 -4.67 6.57
N CYS A 315 -15.06 -4.20 7.18
CA CYS A 315 -14.27 -3.08 6.66
C CYS A 315 -13.61 -3.43 5.33
N TRP A 316 -12.99 -4.60 5.23
CA TRP A 316 -12.33 -5.09 4.01
C TRP A 316 -13.31 -5.18 2.84
N ALA A 317 -14.49 -5.76 3.08
CA ALA A 317 -15.49 -5.94 2.05
C ALA A 317 -16.12 -4.60 1.64
N LYS A 318 -16.46 -3.73 2.60
CA LYS A 318 -16.99 -2.38 2.33
C LYS A 318 -15.99 -1.54 1.53
N TYR A 319 -14.71 -1.56 1.92
CA TYR A 319 -13.63 -0.89 1.19
C TYR A 319 -13.56 -1.34 -0.27
N THR A 320 -13.53 -2.67 -0.49
CA THR A 320 -13.43 -3.25 -1.83
C THR A 320 -14.60 -2.83 -2.73
N ILE A 321 -15.83 -2.83 -2.20
CA ILE A 321 -17.00 -2.37 -2.97
C ILE A 321 -16.96 -0.87 -3.23
N TRP A 322 -16.47 -0.07 -2.28
CA TRP A 322 -16.38 1.39 -2.45
C TRP A 322 -15.43 1.73 -3.58
N LEU A 323 -14.23 1.16 -3.58
CA LEU A 323 -13.26 1.37 -4.64
C LEU A 323 -13.77 0.91 -6.00
N TRP A 324 -14.56 -0.17 -6.05
CA TRP A 324 -15.20 -0.61 -7.28
C TRP A 324 -16.22 0.41 -7.81
N ASN A 325 -16.98 1.04 -6.91
CA ASN A 325 -17.93 2.11 -7.27
C ASN A 325 -17.26 3.45 -7.56
N TYR A 326 -16.02 3.68 -7.10
CA TYR A 326 -15.22 4.88 -7.38
C TYR A 326 -14.06 4.62 -8.36
N ARG A 327 -14.15 3.56 -9.18
CA ARG A 327 -13.12 3.19 -10.15
C ARG A 327 -12.83 4.23 -11.23
N ASP A 328 -13.70 5.24 -11.37
CA ASP A 328 -13.53 6.42 -12.22
C ASP A 328 -12.72 7.56 -11.56
N VAL A 329 -12.65 7.57 -10.22
CA VAL A 329 -12.03 8.62 -9.39
C VAL A 329 -10.71 8.16 -8.79
N VAL A 330 -10.67 6.96 -8.20
CA VAL A 330 -9.52 6.44 -7.46
C VAL A 330 -8.43 5.95 -8.43
N VAL A 331 -7.21 6.45 -8.27
CA VAL A 331 -6.08 6.17 -9.19
C VAL A 331 -5.03 5.22 -8.61
N GLY A 332 -4.99 5.03 -7.30
CA GLY A 332 -4.02 4.16 -6.64
C GLY A 332 -4.30 4.01 -5.14
N ASN A 333 -3.83 2.89 -4.57
CA ASN A 333 -3.92 2.56 -3.15
C ASN A 333 -2.54 2.13 -2.65
N ILE A 334 -1.99 2.82 -1.64
CA ILE A 334 -0.59 2.72 -1.24
C ILE A 334 -0.48 2.57 0.29
N TYR A 335 0.28 1.56 0.75
CA TYR A 335 0.40 1.20 2.18
C TYR A 335 1.81 0.76 2.56
N GLY A 336 2.07 0.68 3.88
CA GLY A 336 3.32 0.21 4.50
C GLY A 336 3.10 -1.01 5.39
N HIS A 337 3.59 -0.95 6.64
CA HIS A 337 3.37 -1.88 7.76
C HIS A 337 3.99 -3.28 7.61
N MET A 338 3.86 -3.92 6.45
CA MET A 338 4.31 -5.31 6.27
C MET A 338 5.81 -5.43 6.04
N ASN A 339 6.52 -4.32 5.82
CA ASN A 339 7.95 -4.25 5.49
C ASN A 339 8.36 -5.08 4.24
N LEU A 340 7.40 -5.47 3.40
CA LEU A 340 7.59 -6.31 2.22
C LEU A 340 7.22 -5.58 0.94
N ASP A 341 8.07 -5.68 -0.09
CA ASP A 341 7.70 -5.28 -1.45
C ASP A 341 6.71 -6.26 -2.05
N HIS A 342 5.43 -5.88 -2.10
CA HIS A 342 4.48 -6.68 -2.85
C HIS A 342 3.25 -5.87 -3.27
N PHE A 343 2.38 -6.52 -4.03
CA PHE A 343 1.06 -6.03 -4.35
C PHE A 343 0.02 -7.10 -4.05
N MET A 344 -1.22 -6.67 -3.82
CA MET A 344 -2.37 -7.54 -3.66
C MET A 344 -3.52 -7.10 -4.58
N LEU A 345 -4.41 -8.04 -4.86
CA LEU A 345 -5.58 -7.83 -5.69
C LEU A 345 -6.83 -8.09 -4.85
N LEU A 346 -7.59 -7.03 -4.54
CA LEU A 346 -8.87 -7.16 -3.86
C LEU A 346 -9.91 -7.67 -4.87
N ASP A 347 -10.67 -8.69 -4.51
CA ASP A 347 -11.65 -9.34 -5.39
C ASP A 347 -13.08 -8.90 -5.02
N VAL A 348 -13.71 -8.13 -5.91
CA VAL A 348 -15.08 -7.62 -5.73
C VAL A 348 -16.09 -8.75 -5.55
N HIS A 349 -15.95 -9.87 -6.25
CA HIS A 349 -16.87 -10.99 -6.08
C HIS A 349 -16.75 -11.64 -4.70
N ARG A 350 -15.54 -11.62 -4.10
CA ARG A 350 -15.33 -12.10 -2.74
C ARG A 350 -15.94 -11.14 -1.74
N ALA A 351 -15.72 -9.83 -1.91
CA ALA A 351 -16.32 -8.81 -1.06
C ALA A 351 -17.85 -8.87 -1.07
N GLN A 352 -18.47 -9.03 -2.24
CA GLN A 352 -19.93 -9.21 -2.36
C GLN A 352 -20.45 -10.41 -1.58
N LYS A 353 -19.71 -11.52 -1.55
CA LYS A 353 -20.09 -12.71 -0.77
C LYS A 353 -20.02 -12.47 0.73
N ILE A 354 -18.97 -11.80 1.20
CA ILE A 354 -18.79 -11.47 2.63
C ILE A 354 -19.92 -10.56 3.10
N LEU A 355 -20.30 -9.55 2.31
CA LEU A 355 -21.41 -8.65 2.64
C LEU A 355 -22.78 -9.34 2.57
N ALA A 356 -22.96 -10.33 1.69
CA ALA A 356 -24.21 -11.06 1.56
C ALA A 356 -24.41 -12.11 2.68
N ASP A 357 -23.32 -12.68 3.20
CA ASP A 357 -23.35 -13.67 4.27
C ASP A 357 -22.29 -13.35 5.35
N PRO A 358 -22.63 -12.49 6.32
CA PRO A 358 -21.73 -12.14 7.42
C PRO A 358 -21.35 -13.32 8.33
N SER A 359 -22.04 -14.47 8.23
CA SER A 359 -21.70 -15.68 9.00
C SER A 359 -20.46 -16.40 8.46
N THR A 360 -19.99 -16.04 7.25
CA THR A 360 -18.75 -16.54 6.65
C THR A 360 -17.49 -15.85 7.19
N LYS A 361 -17.48 -15.43 8.47
CA LYS A 361 -16.27 -14.95 9.14
C LYS A 361 -15.20 -16.03 9.01
N SER A 362 -14.13 -15.76 8.27
CA SER A 362 -12.96 -16.63 8.39
C SER A 362 -12.40 -16.42 9.79
N LYS A 363 -12.26 -17.50 10.56
CA LYS A 363 -11.47 -17.49 11.80
C LYS A 363 -9.99 -17.32 11.43
N GLY A 364 -9.60 -16.15 10.94
CA GLY A 364 -8.20 -15.78 10.80
C GLY A 364 -7.68 -15.40 12.17
N LEU A 365 -6.88 -16.26 12.79
CA LEU A 365 -6.04 -15.83 13.91
C LEU A 365 -4.99 -14.88 13.35
N SER A 366 -4.86 -13.67 13.89
CA SER A 366 -3.81 -12.70 13.54
C SER A 366 -2.45 -13.09 14.13
N ALA A 367 -2.06 -14.37 14.08
CA ALA A 367 -0.82 -14.93 14.66
C ALA A 367 0.47 -14.46 13.95
N TRP A 368 0.37 -13.41 13.13
CA TRP A 368 1.37 -12.95 12.20
C TRP A 368 2.14 -11.72 12.71
N GLU A 369 1.52 -10.92 13.58
CA GLU A 369 2.19 -9.76 14.20
C GLU A 369 3.31 -10.19 15.15
N ASP A 370 3.17 -11.35 15.79
CA ASP A 370 4.20 -11.90 16.69
C ASP A 370 5.43 -12.47 15.94
N ASN A 371 5.40 -12.56 14.59
CA ASN A 371 6.44 -13.21 13.79
C ASN A 371 6.72 -12.49 12.45
N MET A 372 7.21 -11.24 12.49
CA MET A 372 7.70 -10.49 11.31
C MET A 372 8.98 -11.08 10.67
N HIS A 373 9.35 -12.33 10.98
CA HIS A 373 10.47 -13.02 10.35
C HIS A 373 10.13 -13.52 8.95
N ILE A 374 11.21 -13.86 8.22
CA ILE A 374 11.18 -14.50 6.90
C ILE A 374 10.22 -15.69 6.86
N GLU A 375 10.11 -16.50 7.91
CA GLU A 375 9.20 -17.66 7.95
C GLU A 375 7.72 -17.25 7.91
N GLY A 376 7.32 -16.27 8.75
CA GLY A 376 5.98 -15.71 8.74
C GLY A 376 5.68 -15.07 7.39
N ALA A 377 6.55 -14.16 6.96
CA ALA A 377 6.53 -13.48 5.67
C ALA A 377 6.34 -14.44 4.48
N SER A 378 7.10 -15.53 4.48
CA SER A 378 7.06 -16.51 3.40
C SER A 378 5.75 -17.32 3.39
N SER A 379 5.20 -17.66 4.56
CA SER A 379 3.88 -18.32 4.65
C SER A 379 2.77 -17.46 4.02
N TYR A 380 2.72 -16.17 4.34
CA TYR A 380 1.77 -15.23 3.70
C TYR A 380 1.96 -15.11 2.20
N LEU A 381 3.20 -14.96 1.73
CA LEU A 381 3.49 -14.88 0.30
C LEU A 381 3.05 -16.18 -0.40
N GLY A 382 3.23 -17.33 0.23
CA GLY A 382 2.72 -18.62 -0.26
C GLY A 382 1.20 -18.60 -0.42
N GLU A 383 0.46 -18.15 0.59
CA GLU A 383 -1.00 -18.01 0.53
C GLU A 383 -1.45 -16.97 -0.51
N LEU A 384 -0.71 -15.88 -0.67
CA LEU A 384 -0.94 -14.89 -1.71
C LEU A 384 -0.81 -15.54 -3.10
N ARG A 385 0.18 -16.42 -3.31
CA ARG A 385 0.31 -17.21 -4.54
C ARG A 385 -0.91 -18.11 -4.76
N GLU A 386 -1.45 -18.72 -3.71
CA GLU A 386 -2.68 -19.53 -3.82
C GLU A 386 -3.87 -18.69 -4.26
N LEU A 387 -4.00 -17.46 -3.75
CA LEU A 387 -5.04 -16.53 -4.18
C LEU A 387 -4.90 -16.20 -5.68
N PHE A 388 -3.68 -16.03 -6.17
CA PHE A 388 -3.43 -15.84 -7.60
C PHE A 388 -3.82 -17.06 -8.43
N SER A 389 -3.60 -18.28 -7.92
CA SER A 389 -4.04 -19.52 -8.56
C SER A 389 -5.56 -19.65 -8.67
N LYS A 390 -6.32 -19.10 -7.72
CA LYS A 390 -7.79 -19.10 -7.71
C LYS A 390 -8.41 -18.11 -8.72
N MET A 391 -7.63 -17.20 -9.31
CA MET A 391 -8.14 -16.26 -10.33
C MET A 391 -8.51 -16.96 -11.64
N PRO A 392 -9.39 -16.37 -12.48
CA PRO A 392 -9.68 -16.89 -13.83
C PRO A 392 -8.39 -17.06 -14.65
N GLU A 393 -8.21 -18.21 -15.29
CA GLU A 393 -7.04 -18.50 -16.13
C GLU A 393 -7.20 -17.90 -17.54
N ALA A 394 -6.15 -17.25 -18.05
CA ALA A 394 -6.12 -16.75 -19.41
C ALA A 394 -5.99 -17.90 -20.42
N PRO A 395 -6.77 -17.91 -21.52
CA PRO A 395 -6.66 -18.96 -22.53
C PRO A 395 -5.30 -18.91 -23.24
N GLU A 396 -4.68 -20.08 -23.44
CA GLU A 396 -3.41 -20.18 -24.16
C GLU A 396 -3.52 -19.59 -25.57
N LYS A 397 -2.60 -18.67 -25.92
CA LYS A 397 -2.51 -18.18 -27.30
C LYS A 397 -2.13 -19.36 -28.21
N PRO A 398 -2.91 -19.66 -29.28
CA PRO A 398 -2.51 -20.69 -30.22
C PRO A 398 -1.17 -20.28 -30.85
N LYS A 399 -0.19 -21.18 -30.82
CA LYS A 399 1.06 -21.01 -31.57
C LYS A 399 0.67 -20.71 -33.01
N GLN A 400 1.02 -19.53 -33.51
CA GLN A 400 0.93 -19.24 -34.94
C GLN A 400 1.74 -20.34 -35.65
N LYS A 401 1.06 -21.28 -36.30
CA LYS A 401 1.72 -22.12 -37.29
C LYS A 401 2.23 -21.13 -38.33
N LYS A 402 3.54 -21.08 -38.54
CA LYS A 402 4.13 -20.52 -39.75
C LYS A 402 3.53 -21.32 -40.91
N THR A 403 2.42 -20.86 -41.46
CA THR A 403 1.90 -21.36 -42.73
C THR A 403 2.59 -20.56 -43.80
N SER A 404 3.51 -21.22 -44.50
CA SER A 404 3.99 -20.84 -45.82
C SER A 404 2.81 -20.50 -46.74
N PRO A 405 2.99 -19.63 -47.75
CA PRO A 405 1.89 -19.20 -48.60
C PRO A 405 1.29 -20.39 -49.35
N PRO A 406 -0.04 -20.46 -49.55
CA PRO A 406 -0.64 -21.52 -50.33
C PRO A 406 -0.37 -21.25 -51.81
N SER A 407 0.32 -22.17 -52.47
CA SER A 407 0.30 -22.26 -53.93
C SER A 407 -1.12 -22.55 -54.40
N SER A 408 -1.57 -21.72 -55.32
CA SER A 408 -2.71 -21.92 -56.19
C SER A 408 -2.66 -23.29 -56.89
N ILE A 409 -3.77 -24.04 -56.89
CA ILE A 409 -4.30 -24.79 -58.04
C ILE A 409 -5.75 -25.24 -57.74
N GLU A 410 -6.63 -24.61 -58.51
CA GLU A 410 -7.86 -25.08 -59.18
C GLU A 410 -8.94 -25.95 -58.53
N LYS A 411 -10.16 -25.43 -58.75
CA LYS A 411 -11.49 -26.03 -58.65
C LYS A 411 -11.62 -27.32 -59.47
N LYS A 412 -12.41 -28.28 -58.96
CA LYS A 412 -13.43 -28.98 -59.77
C LYS A 412 -14.54 -29.58 -58.89
N LYS A 413 -15.77 -29.11 -59.12
CA LYS A 413 -17.05 -29.72 -58.71
C LYS A 413 -17.26 -31.02 -59.50
N LYS A 414 -17.75 -32.08 -58.85
CA LYS A 414 -18.66 -33.07 -59.48
C LYS A 414 -19.67 -33.58 -58.45
N LYS A 415 -20.96 -33.43 -58.80
CA LYS A 415 -22.11 -34.16 -58.25
C LYS A 415 -22.07 -35.60 -58.76
N GLY A 416 -22.56 -36.55 -57.96
CA GLY A 416 -22.75 -37.94 -58.35
C GLY A 416 -23.50 -38.72 -57.27
N ASP A 417 -24.46 -39.52 -57.72
CA ASP A 417 -25.65 -39.99 -57.02
C ASP A 417 -25.51 -41.40 -56.37
N LYS A 418 -26.52 -41.74 -55.55
CA LYS A 418 -27.09 -43.08 -55.26
C LYS A 418 -26.44 -44.09 -54.27
N LYS A 419 -27.25 -44.33 -53.22
CA LYS A 419 -27.85 -45.59 -52.70
C LYS A 419 -27.07 -46.60 -51.84
N LYS A 420 -27.69 -46.82 -50.65
CA LYS A 420 -28.12 -48.07 -49.99
C LYS A 420 -27.30 -48.66 -48.80
N LYS A 421 -28.04 -48.67 -47.67
CA LYS A 421 -28.23 -49.73 -46.65
C LYS A 421 -27.07 -50.12 -45.71
N GLY A 422 -27.40 -50.23 -44.42
CA GLY A 422 -26.80 -51.19 -43.51
C GLY A 422 -26.46 -50.67 -42.12
N ASP A 423 -27.40 -50.90 -41.19
CA ASP A 423 -27.28 -51.01 -39.73
C ASP A 423 -25.90 -50.88 -39.05
N LYS A 424 -25.81 -49.96 -38.08
CA LYS A 424 -25.76 -50.28 -36.64
C LYS A 424 -25.48 -49.00 -35.83
N LYS A 425 -26.47 -48.62 -35.02
CA LYS A 425 -26.34 -47.65 -33.91
C LYS A 425 -25.19 -48.11 -32.99
N LYS A 426 -24.03 -47.45 -33.08
CA LYS A 426 -23.12 -47.29 -31.95
C LYS A 426 -23.26 -45.84 -31.48
N LYS A 427 -23.80 -45.66 -30.27
CA LYS A 427 -23.72 -44.39 -29.51
C LYS A 427 -22.24 -44.07 -29.34
N GLY A 428 -21.69 -43.31 -30.30
CA GLY A 428 -20.37 -42.75 -30.21
C GLY A 428 -20.39 -41.56 -29.27
N ASP A 429 -19.50 -41.60 -28.29
CA ASP A 429 -19.18 -40.51 -27.39
C ASP A 429 -19.24 -39.16 -28.09
N LYS A 430 -19.94 -38.20 -27.47
CA LYS A 430 -19.90 -36.79 -27.84
C LYS A 430 -18.44 -36.34 -27.89
N LYS A 431 -17.83 -36.36 -29.07
CA LYS A 431 -16.61 -35.62 -29.38
C LYS A 431 -16.89 -34.17 -28.98
N LYS A 432 -16.33 -33.73 -27.84
CA LYS A 432 -16.32 -32.32 -27.44
C LYS A 432 -15.84 -31.52 -28.66
N LYS A 433 -16.71 -30.69 -29.24
CA LYS A 433 -16.37 -29.80 -30.35
C LYS A 433 -15.09 -29.03 -29.97
N PRO A 434 -14.13 -28.83 -30.89
CA PRO A 434 -12.98 -28.00 -30.60
C PRO A 434 -13.48 -26.63 -30.14
N LYS A 435 -13.11 -26.25 -28.91
CA LYS A 435 -13.58 -25.01 -28.29
C LYS A 435 -13.08 -23.83 -29.15
N ASN A 436 -13.97 -22.91 -29.48
CA ASN A 436 -13.63 -21.74 -30.29
C ASN A 436 -12.78 -20.77 -29.42
N PRO A 437 -11.51 -20.50 -29.77
CA PRO A 437 -10.62 -19.67 -28.94
C PRO A 437 -11.16 -18.25 -28.68
N LYS A 438 -11.89 -17.67 -29.66
CA LYS A 438 -12.53 -16.36 -29.49
C LYS A 438 -13.61 -16.38 -28.41
N LYS A 439 -14.37 -17.47 -28.32
CA LYS A 439 -15.42 -17.64 -27.30
C LYS A 439 -14.82 -17.85 -25.90
N GLU A 440 -13.70 -18.56 -25.80
CA GLU A 440 -12.99 -18.72 -24.52
C GLU A 440 -12.37 -17.41 -24.04
N HIS A 441 -11.77 -16.65 -24.95
CA HIS A 441 -11.24 -15.33 -24.60
C HIS A 441 -12.33 -14.37 -24.13
N LYS A 442 -13.50 -14.35 -24.81
CA LYS A 442 -14.65 -13.56 -24.36
C LYS A 442 -15.10 -13.95 -22.95
N LYS A 443 -15.23 -15.25 -22.67
CA LYS A 443 -15.58 -15.75 -21.34
C LYS A 443 -14.55 -15.39 -20.27
N TYR A 444 -13.27 -15.42 -20.61
CA TYR A 444 -12.21 -15.00 -19.69
C TYR A 444 -12.34 -13.52 -19.34
N LEU A 445 -12.54 -12.64 -20.34
CA LEU A 445 -12.76 -11.21 -20.11
C LEU A 445 -14.00 -10.97 -19.23
N GLU A 446 -15.11 -11.67 -19.47
CA GLU A 446 -16.29 -11.59 -18.61
C GLU A 446 -15.96 -11.97 -17.14
N LYS A 447 -15.18 -13.02 -16.91
CA LYS A 447 -14.82 -13.49 -15.56
C LYS A 447 -13.93 -12.54 -14.75
N ILE A 448 -13.12 -11.72 -15.42
CA ILE A 448 -12.24 -10.74 -14.77
C ILE A 448 -12.90 -9.35 -14.66
N GLY A 449 -14.16 -9.18 -15.07
CA GLY A 449 -14.82 -7.87 -15.06
C GLY A 449 -14.48 -7.03 -16.28
N GLY A 450 -14.43 -7.64 -17.46
CA GLY A 450 -14.31 -6.95 -18.75
C GLY A 450 -12.88 -6.77 -19.25
N LYS A 451 -12.72 -5.84 -20.21
CA LYS A 451 -11.43 -5.56 -20.87
C LYS A 451 -10.38 -5.03 -19.89
N TYR A 452 -10.79 -4.30 -18.86
CA TYR A 452 -9.91 -3.59 -17.93
C TYR A 452 -9.69 -4.33 -16.60
N ALA A 453 -10.27 -5.52 -16.45
CA ALA A 453 -10.22 -6.32 -15.24
C ALA A 453 -10.89 -5.63 -14.01
N GLU A 454 -12.03 -4.98 -14.21
CA GLU A 454 -12.74 -4.16 -13.19
C GLU A 454 -13.25 -4.96 -11.98
N ARG A 455 -13.14 -6.29 -11.99
CA ARG A 455 -13.40 -7.13 -10.82
C ARG A 455 -12.36 -6.95 -9.72
N TYR A 456 -11.15 -6.51 -10.09
CA TYR A 456 -10.02 -6.42 -9.18
C TYR A 456 -9.68 -4.97 -8.87
N ILE A 457 -9.10 -4.76 -7.70
CA ILE A 457 -8.47 -3.50 -7.29
C ILE A 457 -7.03 -3.81 -6.90
N SER A 458 -6.08 -3.06 -7.45
CA SER A 458 -4.66 -3.18 -7.09
C SER A 458 -4.35 -2.34 -5.86
N VAL A 459 -3.62 -2.96 -4.93
CA VAL A 459 -3.10 -2.33 -3.73
C VAL A 459 -1.59 -2.59 -3.68
N LEU A 460 -0.82 -1.52 -3.46
CA LEU A 460 0.64 -1.57 -3.36
C LEU A 460 1.05 -1.52 -1.90
N VAL A 461 1.95 -2.41 -1.51
CA VAL A 461 2.58 -2.41 -0.19
C VAL A 461 4.08 -2.23 -0.40
N SER A 462 4.66 -1.30 0.34
CA SER A 462 6.06 -0.91 0.16
C SER A 462 6.97 -1.52 1.22
N PRO A 463 8.23 -1.82 0.84
CA PRO A 463 9.27 -2.09 1.81
C PRO A 463 9.61 -0.81 2.56
N SER A 464 10.40 -0.96 3.62
CA SER A 464 10.51 0.02 4.68
C SER A 464 11.95 0.48 4.90
N VAL A 465 12.13 1.56 5.66
CA VAL A 465 13.47 2.04 6.04
C VAL A 465 14.03 1.25 7.22
N ILE A 466 13.18 0.75 8.13
CA ILE A 466 13.59 -0.15 9.21
C ILE A 466 14.39 -1.35 8.66
N PRO A 467 15.54 -1.69 9.28
CA PRO A 467 16.45 -2.72 8.77
C PRO A 467 15.97 -4.16 9.02
N ASN A 468 14.66 -4.44 8.98
CA ASN A 468 14.15 -5.82 8.96
C ASN A 468 14.68 -6.57 7.72
N TYR A 469 14.72 -5.87 6.59
CA TYR A 469 15.45 -6.24 5.37
C TYR A 469 16.41 -5.11 5.02
N PHE A 470 16.72 -4.90 3.74
CA PHE A 470 17.48 -3.70 3.35
C PHE A 470 16.59 -2.45 3.34
N PRO A 471 17.01 -1.35 4.02
CA PRO A 471 16.29 -0.10 4.02
C PRO A 471 15.97 0.38 2.61
N SER A 472 14.72 0.75 2.37
CA SER A 472 14.20 0.97 1.02
C SER A 472 13.36 2.24 0.90
N LEU A 473 13.37 2.82 -0.31
CA LEU A 473 12.57 3.98 -0.69
C LEU A 473 11.94 3.74 -2.07
N ARG A 474 10.76 4.30 -2.33
CA ARG A 474 10.11 4.19 -3.64
C ARG A 474 9.88 5.54 -4.30
N ILE A 475 10.26 5.63 -5.57
CA ILE A 475 9.77 6.68 -6.45
C ILE A 475 8.72 6.10 -7.39
N ILE A 476 7.53 6.69 -7.35
CA ILE A 476 6.41 6.29 -8.19
C ILE A 476 6.19 7.35 -9.26
N GLU A 477 6.14 6.90 -10.51
CA GLU A 477 5.95 7.75 -11.68
C GLU A 477 4.48 7.73 -12.12
N TYR A 478 3.97 8.88 -12.56
CA TYR A 478 2.61 9.02 -13.08
C TYR A 478 2.55 9.92 -14.30
N ASN A 479 1.52 9.70 -15.12
CA ASN A 479 1.36 10.40 -16.38
C ASN A 479 0.88 11.86 -16.17
N ILE A 480 1.71 12.84 -16.54
CA ILE A 480 1.37 14.27 -16.50
C ILE A 480 0.85 14.83 -17.83
N THR A 481 0.68 13.99 -18.86
CA THR A 481 0.20 14.43 -20.18
C THR A 481 -1.14 15.15 -20.06
N GLY A 482 -1.23 16.36 -20.62
CA GLY A 482 -2.43 17.19 -20.59
C GLY A 482 -2.68 17.93 -19.27
N LEU A 483 -1.78 17.82 -18.29
CA LEU A 483 -1.80 18.62 -17.06
C LEU A 483 -0.82 19.79 -17.12
N VAL A 484 0.23 19.66 -17.91
CA VAL A 484 1.31 20.65 -18.00
C VAL A 484 1.44 21.24 -19.40
N ASP A 485 1.93 22.48 -19.47
CA ASP A 485 2.34 23.13 -20.71
C ASP A 485 3.65 22.55 -21.26
N ASN A 486 4.17 23.13 -22.35
CA ASN A 486 5.40 22.66 -22.99
C ASN A 486 6.65 22.81 -22.10
N ASP A 487 6.61 23.69 -21.09
CA ASP A 487 7.71 23.97 -20.18
C ASP A 487 7.63 23.14 -18.88
N GLY A 488 6.52 22.42 -18.70
CA GLY A 488 6.25 21.51 -17.58
C GLY A 488 5.47 22.15 -16.43
N TYR A 489 4.95 23.37 -16.61
CA TYR A 489 4.13 24.05 -15.60
C TYR A 489 2.67 23.65 -15.71
N LEU A 490 1.99 23.58 -14.57
CA LEU A 490 0.56 23.28 -14.52
C LEU A 490 -0.26 24.24 -15.38
N ILE A 491 -1.09 23.67 -16.26
CA ILE A 491 -2.08 24.44 -17.01
C ILE A 491 -3.19 24.84 -16.06
N GLU A 492 -3.37 26.14 -15.85
CA GLU A 492 -4.55 26.66 -15.16
C GLU A 492 -5.80 26.28 -15.94
N VAL A 493 -6.59 25.37 -15.38
CA VAL A 493 -7.93 25.09 -15.88
C VAL A 493 -8.90 25.87 -14.99
N PRO A 494 -9.73 26.76 -15.56
CA PRO A 494 -10.77 27.44 -14.78
C PRO A 494 -11.56 26.40 -13.99
N GLN A 495 -11.73 26.63 -12.69
CA GLN A 495 -12.65 25.85 -11.88
C GLN A 495 -13.99 25.79 -12.62
N PRO A 496 -14.60 24.62 -12.85
CA PRO A 496 -15.93 24.59 -13.39
C PRO A 496 -16.82 25.38 -12.43
N ILE A 497 -17.33 26.53 -12.89
CA ILE A 497 -18.39 27.23 -12.20
C ILE A 497 -19.51 26.20 -12.11
N MET A 498 -19.84 25.77 -10.88
CA MET A 498 -21.01 24.93 -10.66
C MET A 498 -22.22 25.77 -11.04
N ASP A 499 -22.60 25.69 -12.32
CA ASP A 499 -23.77 26.34 -12.85
C ASP A 499 -24.94 25.70 -12.11
N LYS A 500 -25.58 26.45 -11.20
CA LYS A 500 -26.79 26.02 -10.47
C LYS A 500 -27.99 25.93 -11.43
N ARG A 501 -27.81 25.36 -12.62
CA ARG A 501 -28.92 24.96 -13.46
C ARG A 501 -29.60 23.79 -12.77
N GLU A 502 -30.87 23.98 -12.50
CA GLU A 502 -31.81 23.02 -11.90
C GLU A 502 -31.69 21.65 -12.58
N ALA A 503 -30.77 20.81 -12.10
CA ALA A 503 -30.87 19.39 -12.31
C ALA A 503 -32.12 18.95 -11.54
N ALA A 504 -33.06 18.30 -12.23
CA ALA A 504 -34.24 17.70 -11.62
C ALA A 504 -33.83 16.98 -10.31
N PRO A 505 -34.61 17.10 -9.22
CA PRO A 505 -34.23 16.58 -7.92
C PRO A 505 -33.96 15.08 -8.05
N LYS A 506 -32.68 14.72 -8.10
CA LYS A 506 -32.28 13.34 -7.94
C LYS A 506 -32.64 12.96 -6.51
N PRO A 507 -33.16 11.75 -6.26
CA PRO A 507 -33.34 11.28 -4.88
C PRO A 507 -32.01 11.48 -4.15
N PRO A 508 -32.04 11.91 -2.87
CA PRO A 508 -30.82 12.09 -2.11
C PRO A 508 -30.00 10.80 -2.21
N PRO A 509 -28.75 10.87 -2.67
CA PRO A 509 -27.93 9.68 -2.76
C PRO A 509 -27.84 9.08 -1.36
N ASP A 510 -28.02 7.76 -1.27
CA ASP A 510 -27.90 7.04 -0.01
C ASP A 510 -26.58 7.44 0.68
N PRO A 511 -26.64 8.00 1.91
CA PRO A 511 -25.43 8.44 2.59
C PRO A 511 -24.46 7.29 2.84
N ASN A 512 -24.96 6.06 2.87
CA ASN A 512 -24.22 4.87 3.26
C ASN A 512 -23.81 3.99 2.08
N HIS A 513 -24.19 4.33 0.84
CA HIS A 513 -23.86 3.53 -0.35
C HIS A 513 -23.39 4.40 -1.54
N PRO A 514 -22.17 4.16 -2.06
CA PRO A 514 -21.65 4.83 -3.24
C PRO A 514 -22.48 4.56 -4.47
N THR A 515 -22.63 5.60 -5.28
CA THR A 515 -23.22 5.44 -6.62
C THR A 515 -22.12 4.98 -7.59
N PRO A 516 -22.35 3.89 -8.36
CA PRO A 516 -21.42 3.46 -9.38
C PRO A 516 -21.28 4.52 -10.49
N PRO A 517 -20.19 4.51 -11.26
CA PRO A 517 -20.05 5.43 -12.38
C PRO A 517 -21.12 5.15 -13.45
N PRO A 518 -21.48 6.14 -14.28
CA PRO A 518 -22.52 6.01 -15.30
C PRO A 518 -22.30 4.77 -16.19
N THR A 519 -23.38 4.03 -16.46
CA THR A 519 -23.31 2.82 -17.28
C THR A 519 -22.68 3.12 -18.66
N GLY A 520 -21.58 2.43 -18.97
CA GLY A 520 -20.85 2.59 -20.23
C GLY A 520 -19.69 3.59 -20.18
N SER A 521 -19.46 4.30 -19.06
CA SER A 521 -18.27 5.11 -18.89
C SER A 521 -17.00 4.25 -18.90
N ALA A 522 -15.91 4.78 -19.49
CA ALA A 522 -14.60 4.15 -19.34
C ALA A 522 -14.16 4.19 -17.87
N PRO A 523 -13.41 3.19 -17.38
CA PRO A 523 -12.88 3.22 -16.02
C PRO A 523 -11.75 4.26 -15.91
N GLY A 524 -11.42 4.64 -14.68
CA GLY A 524 -10.47 5.70 -14.38
C GLY A 524 -9.00 5.33 -14.63
N PRO A 525 -8.08 6.25 -14.27
CA PRO A 525 -6.65 6.13 -14.59
C PRO A 525 -5.96 4.88 -14.03
N ALA A 526 -6.47 4.27 -12.96
CA ALA A 526 -5.95 3.00 -12.44
C ALA A 526 -6.13 1.81 -13.41
N TYR A 527 -7.16 1.86 -14.26
CA TYR A 527 -7.59 0.74 -15.11
C TYR A 527 -7.21 0.91 -16.57
N SER A 528 -7.13 2.16 -17.02
CA SER A 528 -6.95 2.55 -18.41
C SER A 528 -5.96 3.72 -18.48
N PRO A 529 -4.91 3.65 -19.32
CA PRO A 529 -3.92 4.72 -19.47
C PRO A 529 -4.57 6.07 -19.78
N GLN A 530 -4.45 7.01 -18.85
CA GLN A 530 -4.99 8.36 -18.86
C GLN A 530 -4.00 9.29 -18.14
N SER A 531 -4.29 10.60 -18.09
CA SER A 531 -3.60 11.51 -17.17
C SER A 531 -3.77 11.01 -15.74
N LEU A 532 -2.73 11.14 -14.91
CA LEU A 532 -2.63 10.65 -13.53
C LEU A 532 -2.57 9.11 -13.38
N SER A 533 -2.52 8.35 -14.47
CA SER A 533 -2.22 6.91 -14.39
C SER A 533 -0.80 6.70 -13.87
N ILE A 534 -0.64 5.78 -12.93
CA ILE A 534 0.68 5.31 -12.49
C ILE A 534 1.35 4.56 -13.64
N THR A 535 2.58 4.93 -13.96
CA THR A 535 3.33 4.41 -15.12
C THR A 535 4.53 3.56 -14.72
N GLY A 536 5.14 3.83 -13.57
CA GLY A 536 6.36 3.12 -13.16
C GLY A 536 6.63 3.20 -11.66
N ILE A 537 7.41 2.24 -11.16
CA ILE A 537 7.98 2.23 -9.81
C ILE A 537 9.49 2.04 -9.97
N THR A 538 10.26 2.87 -9.29
CA THR A 538 11.70 2.68 -9.06
C THR A 538 11.91 2.45 -7.57
N GLN A 539 12.44 1.28 -7.23
CA GLN A 539 12.78 0.93 -5.85
C GLN A 539 14.26 1.16 -5.62
N TYR A 540 14.56 1.95 -4.59
CA TYR A 540 15.90 2.17 -4.07
C TYR A 540 16.08 1.34 -2.81
N TYR A 541 17.29 0.85 -2.59
CA TYR A 541 17.64 0.12 -1.37
C TYR A 541 19.07 0.45 -0.93
N ALA A 542 19.34 0.33 0.37
CA ALA A 542 20.66 0.47 0.95
C ALA A 542 21.17 -0.91 1.39
N ASN A 543 22.21 -1.42 0.72
CA ASN A 543 22.80 -2.71 1.06
C ASN A 543 23.63 -2.60 2.35
N LEU A 544 22.97 -2.81 3.49
CA LEU A 544 23.60 -2.71 4.81
C LEU A 544 24.78 -3.67 4.97
N THR A 545 24.74 -4.84 4.35
CA THR A 545 25.83 -5.81 4.46
C THR A 545 27.13 -5.24 3.89
N LYS A 546 27.04 -4.62 2.70
CA LYS A 546 28.14 -3.91 2.04
C LYS A 546 28.55 -2.67 2.80
N LEU A 547 27.57 -1.83 3.17
CA LEU A 547 27.82 -0.53 3.83
C LEU A 547 28.44 -0.67 5.22
N ASN A 548 28.07 -1.73 5.95
CA ASN A 548 28.66 -2.06 7.24
C ASN A 548 30.07 -2.66 7.11
N GLY A 549 30.58 -2.94 5.90
CA GLY A 549 31.95 -3.42 5.70
C GLY A 549 32.18 -4.88 6.09
N TRP A 550 31.15 -5.73 5.94
CA TRP A 550 31.29 -7.17 6.12
C TRP A 550 32.12 -7.78 4.97
N VAL A 551 33.04 -8.69 5.30
CA VAL A 551 33.99 -9.30 4.35
C VAL A 551 33.48 -10.69 3.93
N PRO A 552 33.51 -11.06 2.63
CA PRO A 552 33.08 -12.38 2.16
C PRO A 552 33.80 -13.55 2.86
N LYS A 553 33.11 -14.68 3.02
CA LYS A 553 33.74 -15.97 3.37
C LYS A 553 34.53 -16.45 2.15
N GLN A 554 35.86 -16.38 2.19
CA GLN A 554 36.69 -17.13 1.23
C GLN A 554 36.68 -18.60 1.63
N ASP A 555 35.72 -19.37 1.10
CA ASP A 555 35.83 -20.83 1.02
C ASP A 555 35.69 -21.22 -0.46
N GLU A 556 36.66 -21.98 -0.96
CA GLU A 556 36.95 -22.28 -2.37
C GLU A 556 35.76 -22.91 -3.14
N SER A 557 35.14 -22.16 -4.06
CA SER A 557 34.70 -22.62 -5.39
C SER A 557 33.89 -21.53 -6.10
N ASP A 558 34.11 -21.39 -7.41
CA ASP A 558 33.50 -20.39 -8.27
C ASP A 558 31.96 -20.48 -8.29
N GLY A 559 31.31 -19.62 -7.50
CA GLY A 559 29.87 -19.38 -7.45
C GLY A 559 29.61 -18.09 -6.67
N GLU A 560 28.63 -17.29 -7.08
CA GLU A 560 28.27 -15.95 -6.53
C GLU A 560 28.61 -15.78 -5.03
N GLU A 561 29.58 -14.90 -4.74
CA GLU A 561 30.05 -14.63 -3.36
C GLU A 561 28.93 -14.01 -2.51
N SER A 562 28.25 -14.82 -1.68
CA SER A 562 27.33 -14.29 -0.67
C SER A 562 28.13 -13.74 0.53
N ILE A 563 28.01 -12.43 0.75
CA ILE A 563 28.49 -11.79 1.97
C ILE A 563 27.37 -11.94 2.99
N GLU A 564 27.56 -12.77 4.00
CA GLU A 564 26.60 -12.91 5.12
C GLU A 564 27.19 -12.28 6.39
N PRO A 565 26.43 -11.45 7.12
CA PRO A 565 26.83 -11.06 8.47
C PRO A 565 26.94 -12.32 9.36
N PRO A 566 27.87 -12.36 10.33
CA PRO A 566 27.97 -13.46 11.27
C PRO A 566 26.65 -13.65 12.02
N SER A 567 26.13 -14.87 12.11
CA SER A 567 25.00 -15.18 12.98
C SER A 567 25.38 -14.97 14.45
N ASP A 568 24.47 -14.38 15.24
CA ASP A 568 24.63 -14.22 16.70
C ASP A 568 24.71 -15.57 17.45
N GLY A 569 24.46 -16.70 16.76
CA GLY A 569 24.46 -18.04 17.32
C GLY A 569 23.07 -18.52 17.71
N ASP A 570 22.93 -19.82 17.98
CA ASP A 570 21.66 -20.42 18.41
C ASP A 570 21.50 -20.23 19.93
N PRO A 571 20.47 -19.53 20.42
CA PRO A 571 20.27 -19.33 21.87
C PRO A 571 20.09 -20.66 22.63
N LYS A 572 19.67 -21.75 21.95
CA LYS A 572 19.50 -23.08 22.56
C LYS A 572 20.80 -23.90 22.64
N LYS A 573 21.89 -23.43 22.05
CA LYS A 573 23.23 -24.05 22.12
C LYS A 573 24.28 -22.97 22.34
N PRO A 574 24.83 -22.79 23.56
CA PRO A 574 25.79 -21.74 23.86
C PRO A 574 27.15 -22.05 23.22
N LYS A 575 27.25 -21.90 21.91
CA LYS A 575 28.51 -21.77 21.21
C LYS A 575 28.84 -20.28 21.26
N LYS A 576 29.99 -19.94 21.85
CA LYS A 576 30.54 -18.58 21.84
C LYS A 576 30.34 -17.96 20.44
N PRO A 577 29.88 -16.69 20.32
CA PRO A 577 29.74 -16.04 19.03
C PRO A 577 31.05 -16.23 18.26
N LYS A 578 30.97 -16.82 17.06
CA LYS A 578 32.16 -17.06 16.25
C LYS A 578 32.74 -15.68 15.93
N LYS A 579 33.83 -15.30 16.58
CA LYS A 579 34.56 -14.07 16.24
C LYS A 579 34.78 -14.08 14.72
N PRO A 580 34.38 -13.02 13.99
CA PRO A 580 34.66 -12.95 12.57
C PRO A 580 36.17 -13.10 12.38
N LYS A 581 36.58 -13.98 11.45
CA LYS A 581 38.00 -14.31 11.21
C LYS A 581 38.83 -13.11 10.76
N LYS A 582 38.18 -12.01 10.34
CA LYS A 582 38.78 -10.73 9.96
C LYS A 582 38.03 -9.57 10.65
N PRO A 583 38.72 -8.47 11.03
CA PRO A 583 38.07 -7.28 11.56
C PRO A 583 37.15 -6.65 10.51
N ARG A 584 36.02 -6.11 10.97
CA ARG A 584 35.07 -5.34 10.16
C ARG A 584 35.78 -4.11 9.57
N GLN A 585 35.56 -3.83 8.28
CA GLN A 585 36.08 -2.60 7.68
C GLN A 585 35.35 -1.38 8.22
N GLN A 586 35.89 -0.18 8.03
CA GLN A 586 35.17 1.04 8.39
C GLN A 586 33.87 1.12 7.58
N PRO A 587 32.76 1.57 8.19
CA PRO A 587 31.49 1.70 7.49
C PRO A 587 31.62 2.70 6.33
N LEU A 588 31.05 2.34 5.19
CA LEU A 588 30.97 3.21 4.02
C LEU A 588 29.86 4.26 4.23
N PRO A 589 29.92 5.43 3.56
CA PRO A 589 28.83 6.40 3.55
C PRO A 589 27.52 5.75 3.07
N LEU A 590 26.39 6.10 3.70
CA LEU A 590 25.08 5.62 3.30
C LEU A 590 24.76 6.10 1.87
N GLU A 591 24.48 5.14 0.99
CA GLU A 591 24.09 5.41 -0.39
C GLU A 591 22.97 4.44 -0.78
N TYR A 592 21.91 4.96 -1.39
CA TYR A 592 20.83 4.15 -1.94
C TYR A 592 21.11 3.82 -3.40
N GLU A 593 21.08 2.53 -3.72
CA GLU A 593 21.24 2.01 -5.08
C GLU A 593 19.87 1.61 -5.65
N ILE A 594 19.72 1.61 -6.98
CA ILE A 594 18.46 1.15 -7.61
C ILE A 594 18.44 -0.38 -7.58
N GLU A 595 17.45 -0.96 -6.89
CA GLU A 595 17.22 -2.40 -6.91
C GLU A 595 16.59 -2.81 -8.24
N TYR A 596 15.48 -2.17 -8.60
CA TYR A 596 14.83 -2.34 -9.90
C TYR A 596 13.96 -1.13 -10.27
N ALA A 597 13.73 -0.97 -11.57
CA ALA A 597 12.73 -0.06 -12.10
C ALA A 597 11.80 -0.82 -13.05
N THR A 598 10.48 -0.69 -12.88
CA THR A 598 9.51 -1.44 -13.70
C THR A 598 9.59 -1.08 -15.18
N SER A 599 10.05 0.14 -15.51
CA SER A 599 10.18 0.66 -16.87
C SER A 599 11.28 -0.03 -17.69
N ASN A 600 12.35 -0.47 -17.04
CA ASN A 600 13.50 -1.14 -17.67
C ASN A 600 13.70 -2.59 -17.21
N ASP A 601 12.72 -3.17 -16.50
CA ASP A 601 12.83 -4.48 -15.91
C ASP A 601 12.90 -5.60 -16.96
N THR A 602 14.13 -6.04 -17.24
CA THR A 602 14.42 -7.13 -18.18
C THR A 602 14.44 -8.51 -17.52
N LYS A 603 14.49 -8.58 -16.19
CA LYS A 603 14.71 -9.81 -15.42
C LYS A 603 13.40 -10.37 -14.83
N GLY A 604 12.48 -9.52 -14.39
CA GLY A 604 11.25 -9.91 -13.67
C GLY A 604 9.95 -9.62 -14.40
N TYR A 605 9.27 -8.55 -14.00
CA TYR A 605 7.84 -8.30 -14.24
C TYR A 605 7.51 -7.86 -15.67
N LYS A 606 8.40 -7.11 -16.34
CA LYS A 606 8.24 -6.65 -17.74
C LYS A 606 6.90 -5.95 -17.99
N MET A 607 6.43 -5.17 -17.02
CA MET A 607 5.17 -4.44 -17.10
C MET A 607 5.35 -3.18 -17.94
N LYS A 608 4.45 -2.98 -18.91
CA LYS A 608 4.45 -1.77 -19.78
C LYS A 608 3.73 -0.58 -19.16
N ASP A 609 2.83 -0.86 -18.24
CA ASP A 609 2.03 0.07 -17.47
C ASP A 609 1.71 -0.59 -16.13
N LEU A 610 1.34 0.21 -15.12
CA LEU A 610 0.92 -0.27 -13.81
C LEU A 610 -0.62 -0.22 -13.69
N SER A 611 -1.34 -0.53 -14.77
CA SER A 611 -2.79 -0.67 -14.71
C SER A 611 -3.20 -1.94 -13.94
N VAL A 612 -4.40 -1.94 -13.35
CA VAL A 612 -4.98 -3.12 -12.69
C VAL A 612 -4.90 -4.36 -13.60
N ARG A 613 -5.17 -4.20 -14.89
CA ARG A 613 -5.08 -5.30 -15.86
C ARG A 613 -3.66 -5.87 -15.97
N SER A 614 -2.63 -5.04 -15.88
CA SER A 614 -1.24 -5.48 -15.91
C SER A 614 -0.87 -6.24 -14.64
N PHE A 615 -1.32 -5.80 -13.47
CA PHE A 615 -1.15 -6.55 -12.21
C PHE A 615 -1.86 -7.91 -12.27
N VAL A 616 -3.10 -7.97 -12.79
CA VAL A 616 -3.83 -9.24 -12.98
C VAL A 616 -3.07 -10.20 -13.90
N LYS A 617 -2.45 -9.70 -14.97
CA LYS A 617 -1.60 -10.53 -15.85
C LYS A 617 -0.31 -10.98 -15.18
N LEU A 618 0.31 -10.12 -14.37
CA LEU A 618 1.52 -10.46 -13.63
C LEU A 618 1.21 -11.58 -12.62
N ALA A 619 0.16 -11.42 -11.83
CA ALA A 619 -0.32 -12.44 -10.90
C ALA A 619 -0.71 -13.75 -11.61
N ASP A 620 -1.38 -13.69 -12.76
CA ASP A 620 -1.67 -14.87 -13.60
C ASP A 620 -0.40 -15.59 -14.09
N SER A 621 0.69 -14.85 -14.28
CA SER A 621 1.99 -15.37 -14.73
C SER A 621 2.81 -16.00 -13.60
N MET A 622 2.49 -15.68 -12.34
CA MET A 622 3.16 -16.18 -11.13
C MET A 622 2.38 -17.29 -10.41
N ARG A 623 1.13 -17.53 -10.81
CA ARG A 623 0.28 -18.55 -10.19
C ARG A 623 0.90 -19.95 -10.23
N ASP A 624 0.51 -20.76 -9.27
CA ASP A 624 0.80 -22.19 -9.27
C ASP A 624 -0.28 -22.99 -10.02
N LEU A 625 0.13 -23.71 -11.06
CA LEU A 625 -0.78 -24.57 -11.82
C LEU A 625 -1.04 -25.91 -11.13
N ASP A 626 -0.17 -26.36 -10.23
CA ASP A 626 -0.31 -27.67 -9.59
C ASP A 626 -1.42 -27.65 -8.53
N ILE A 627 -1.52 -26.58 -7.73
CA ILE A 627 -2.68 -26.30 -6.87
C ILE A 627 -3.97 -26.28 -7.69
N THR A 628 -3.96 -25.62 -8.85
CA THR A 628 -5.14 -25.55 -9.74
C THR A 628 -5.56 -26.96 -10.21
N SER A 629 -4.59 -27.84 -10.48
CA SER A 629 -4.86 -29.20 -10.94
C SER A 629 -5.58 -30.06 -9.90
N MET A 630 -5.28 -29.89 -8.61
CA MET A 630 -5.95 -30.59 -7.49
C MET A 630 -7.45 -30.24 -7.42
N TYR A 631 -7.82 -28.98 -7.61
CA TYR A 631 -9.22 -28.54 -7.59
C TYR A 631 -10.01 -28.97 -8.85
N PHE A 632 -9.35 -29.09 -10.01
CA PHE A 632 -10.01 -29.57 -11.23
C PHE A 632 -10.07 -31.11 -11.35
N SER A 633 -9.35 -31.85 -10.51
CA SER A 633 -9.54 -33.31 -10.33
C SER A 633 -10.60 -33.68 -9.29
N GLY A 634 -11.04 -32.75 -8.43
CA GLY A 634 -12.00 -32.98 -7.35
C GLY A 634 -13.49 -32.92 -7.74
N SER A 635 -13.87 -33.40 -8.93
CA SER A 635 -15.27 -33.70 -9.25
C SER A 635 -15.39 -35.13 -9.75
N ASP A 636 -15.00 -36.06 -8.90
CA ASP A 636 -15.53 -37.42 -8.73
C ASP A 636 -14.50 -38.20 -7.90
N SER A 637 -15.00 -38.93 -6.91
CA SER A 637 -14.35 -39.87 -5.98
C SER A 637 -13.49 -39.28 -4.85
N ASP A 638 -14.02 -39.46 -3.64
CA ASP A 638 -13.31 -39.70 -2.38
C ASP A 638 -12.23 -40.80 -2.51
N ASP A 639 -11.34 -40.82 -1.52
CA ASP A 639 -10.22 -41.74 -1.27
C ASP A 639 -8.92 -41.49 -2.04
N CYS A 640 -7.94 -40.92 -1.33
CA CYS A 640 -6.78 -41.68 -0.83
C CYS A 640 -5.72 -40.73 -0.24
N LEU A 641 -5.48 -40.88 1.06
CA LEU A 641 -4.23 -40.49 1.72
C LEU A 641 -3.13 -41.55 1.44
N GLU A 642 -1.90 -41.13 1.72
CA GLU A 642 -0.65 -41.89 1.90
C GLU A 642 0.28 -42.15 0.68
N ASP A 643 1.40 -41.41 0.77
CA ASP A 643 2.77 -41.88 0.94
C ASP A 643 3.56 -42.57 -0.18
N GLN A 644 4.64 -41.85 -0.51
CA GLN A 644 6.05 -42.26 -0.63
C GLN A 644 6.44 -43.54 -1.40
N LEU A 645 7.61 -43.41 -2.03
CA LEU A 645 8.45 -44.48 -2.58
C LEU A 645 8.15 -44.90 -4.03
N ALA A 646 8.56 -44.05 -4.98
CA ALA A 646 8.87 -44.49 -6.34
C ALA A 646 10.39 -44.50 -6.53
N ASP A 647 11.04 -45.43 -5.84
CA ASP A 647 12.28 -46.00 -6.33
C ASP A 647 12.05 -47.48 -6.63
N CYS A 648 12.75 -47.98 -7.64
CA CYS A 648 12.78 -49.36 -8.13
C CYS A 648 11.89 -49.72 -9.36
N ILE A 649 12.64 -50.06 -10.42
CA ILE A 649 12.36 -50.99 -11.53
C ILE A 649 11.75 -50.37 -12.81
N ALA A 650 12.31 -50.53 -14.01
CA ALA A 650 13.62 -50.94 -14.52
C ALA A 650 13.57 -50.75 -16.05
N LYS A 651 14.78 -50.63 -16.61
CA LYS A 651 15.26 -51.20 -17.88
C LYS A 651 14.24 -51.93 -18.79
N GLY A 652 14.33 -51.58 -20.08
CA GLY A 652 14.22 -52.45 -21.26
C GLY A 652 13.19 -53.58 -21.26
N GLU A 653 12.16 -53.46 -22.11
CA GLU A 653 11.99 -54.26 -23.33
C GLU A 653 10.60 -54.02 -23.96
N GLY A 654 10.42 -54.53 -25.18
CA GLY A 654 9.47 -54.07 -26.20
C GLY A 654 7.97 -54.18 -25.88
N GLY A 655 7.16 -53.43 -26.63
CA GLY A 655 5.70 -53.60 -26.66
C GLY A 655 4.93 -52.40 -27.19
N ASP A 656 4.60 -52.42 -28.48
CA ASP A 656 3.91 -51.35 -29.21
C ASP A 656 2.51 -50.99 -28.65
N LYS A 657 2.41 -49.81 -28.03
CA LYS A 657 1.15 -49.05 -27.86
C LYS A 657 1.39 -47.55 -28.16
N LYS A 658 1.91 -47.25 -29.36
CA LYS A 658 2.18 -45.88 -29.83
C LYS A 658 0.92 -45.23 -30.43
N GLY A 659 0.18 -44.47 -29.63
CA GLY A 659 -0.84 -43.55 -30.16
C GLY A 659 -1.44 -42.60 -29.14
N LYS A 660 -1.88 -43.11 -27.98
CA LYS A 660 -2.52 -42.29 -26.92
C LYS A 660 -1.56 -41.84 -25.81
N LYS A 661 -0.59 -42.67 -25.39
CA LYS A 661 0.41 -42.32 -24.34
C LYS A 661 1.34 -41.16 -24.72
N LYS A 662 1.66 -40.97 -26.02
CA LYS A 662 2.53 -39.87 -26.49
C LYS A 662 1.89 -38.48 -26.37
N LYS A 663 0.56 -38.35 -26.50
CA LYS A 663 -0.13 -37.05 -26.31
C LYS A 663 -0.19 -36.67 -24.83
N GLY A 664 -0.50 -37.61 -23.94
CA GLY A 664 -0.48 -37.40 -22.49
C GLY A 664 0.90 -37.02 -21.97
N ARG A 665 1.97 -37.72 -22.40
CA ARG A 665 3.36 -37.37 -22.05
C ARG A 665 3.77 -35.99 -22.58
N LYS A 666 3.37 -35.61 -23.80
CA LYS A 666 3.66 -34.27 -24.35
C LYS A 666 2.92 -33.16 -23.61
N HIS A 667 1.66 -33.37 -23.22
CA HIS A 667 0.90 -32.42 -22.40
C HIS A 667 1.50 -32.27 -21.00
N LYS A 668 1.84 -33.39 -20.32
CA LYS A 668 2.52 -33.36 -19.02
C LYS A 668 3.87 -32.63 -19.09
N ASN A 669 4.68 -32.89 -20.11
CA ASN A 669 5.96 -32.18 -20.32
C ASN A 669 5.77 -30.69 -20.63
N HIS A 670 4.69 -30.32 -21.32
CA HIS A 670 4.37 -28.91 -21.59
C HIS A 670 3.95 -28.18 -20.32
N HIS A 671 3.07 -28.80 -19.52
CA HIS A 671 2.63 -28.28 -18.22
C HIS A 671 3.83 -28.10 -17.28
N LYS A 672 4.68 -29.13 -17.13
CA LYS A 672 5.90 -29.06 -16.32
C LYS A 672 6.86 -27.95 -16.79
N LYS A 673 6.96 -27.71 -18.10
CA LYS A 673 7.79 -26.62 -18.64
C LYS A 673 7.16 -25.24 -18.40
N GLN A 674 5.84 -25.13 -18.40
CA GLN A 674 5.13 -23.89 -18.06
C GLN A 674 5.24 -23.58 -16.58
N GLN A 675 5.01 -24.57 -15.72
CA GLN A 675 5.16 -24.46 -14.27
C GLN A 675 6.55 -23.93 -13.90
N LYS A 676 7.62 -24.57 -14.41
CA LYS A 676 9.01 -24.10 -14.22
C LYS A 676 9.24 -22.63 -14.59
N LYS A 677 8.54 -22.10 -15.59
CA LYS A 677 8.65 -20.68 -15.95
C LYS A 677 7.93 -19.77 -14.96
N LYS A 678 6.75 -20.21 -14.49
CA LYS A 678 5.98 -19.49 -13.47
C LYS A 678 6.71 -19.50 -12.14
N ASP A 679 7.30 -20.62 -11.75
CA ASP A 679 8.13 -20.75 -10.55
C ASP A 679 9.34 -19.82 -10.58
N LYS A 680 10.00 -19.67 -11.74
CA LYS A 680 11.11 -18.72 -11.88
C LYS A 680 10.67 -17.27 -11.63
N LEU A 681 9.51 -16.87 -12.16
CA LEU A 681 8.98 -15.52 -11.95
C LEU A 681 8.49 -15.34 -10.50
N TRP A 682 7.90 -16.38 -9.91
CA TRP A 682 7.52 -16.39 -8.50
C TRP A 682 8.74 -16.23 -7.58
N HIS A 683 9.82 -16.95 -7.84
CA HIS A 683 11.06 -16.83 -7.08
C HIS A 683 11.63 -15.42 -7.15
N GLU A 684 11.66 -14.79 -8.33
CA GLU A 684 12.05 -13.38 -8.48
C GLU A 684 11.12 -12.43 -7.70
N PHE A 685 9.81 -12.69 -7.70
CA PHE A 685 8.85 -11.91 -6.93
C PHE A 685 9.11 -12.00 -5.42
N VAL A 686 9.36 -13.20 -4.89
CA VAL A 686 9.70 -13.41 -3.48
C VAL A 686 11.04 -12.76 -3.13
N LYS A 687 12.06 -12.88 -3.99
CA LYS A 687 13.36 -12.25 -3.77
C LYS A 687 13.23 -10.73 -3.63
N ARG A 688 12.44 -10.09 -4.50
CA ARG A 688 12.14 -8.65 -4.40
C ARG A 688 11.31 -8.30 -3.18
N ALA A 689 10.37 -9.17 -2.77
CA ALA A 689 9.59 -8.95 -1.55
C ALA A 689 10.45 -8.75 -0.31
N PHE A 690 11.57 -9.46 -0.24
CA PHE A 690 12.58 -9.35 0.81
C PHE A 690 13.72 -8.36 0.46
N VAL A 691 13.57 -7.56 -0.59
CA VAL A 691 14.59 -6.59 -1.06
C VAL A 691 15.95 -7.25 -1.31
N GLY A 692 15.96 -8.53 -1.67
CA GLY A 692 17.18 -9.31 -1.84
C GLY A 692 17.94 -9.68 -0.56
N ALA A 693 17.37 -9.44 0.63
CA ALA A 693 17.99 -9.81 1.90
C ALA A 693 17.83 -11.31 2.25
N ALA A 694 16.83 -12.00 1.68
CA ALA A 694 16.64 -13.44 1.89
C ALA A 694 17.50 -14.26 0.90
N ASP A 695 18.18 -15.28 1.41
CA ASP A 695 19.05 -16.16 0.60
C ASP A 695 18.24 -17.11 -0.29
N GLU A 696 18.83 -17.54 -1.42
CA GLU A 696 18.15 -18.46 -2.36
C GLU A 696 17.76 -19.78 -1.68
N ASP A 697 18.59 -20.27 -0.76
CA ASP A 697 18.32 -21.49 0.01
C ASP A 697 17.16 -21.30 1.00
N GLU A 698 16.99 -20.11 1.58
CA GLU A 698 15.87 -19.81 2.49
C GLU A 698 14.56 -19.70 1.70
N ILE A 699 14.60 -19.01 0.56
CA ILE A 699 13.46 -18.94 -0.37
C ILE A 699 13.12 -20.36 -0.86
N HIS A 700 14.12 -21.17 -1.22
CA HIS A 700 13.84 -22.53 -1.65
C HIS A 700 13.26 -23.41 -0.55
N LYS A 701 13.78 -23.36 0.68
CA LYS A 701 13.27 -24.16 1.80
C LYS A 701 11.82 -23.84 2.14
N VAL A 702 11.40 -22.58 2.03
CA VAL A 702 10.02 -22.21 2.39
C VAL A 702 9.01 -22.40 1.26
N PHE A 703 9.45 -22.38 0.00
CA PHE A 703 8.57 -22.47 -1.17
C PHE A 703 8.72 -23.77 -2.00
N SER A 704 9.41 -24.80 -1.48
CA SER A 704 9.60 -26.10 -2.17
C SER A 704 8.55 -27.15 -1.86
#